data_AF-A0A1Y1ZJD1-F1
#
_entry.id   AF-A0A1Y1ZJD1-F1
#
_cell.length_a   1.000
_cell.length_b   1.000
_cell.length_c   1.000
_cell.angle_alpha   90.00
_cell.angle_beta   90.00
_cell.angle_gamma   90.00
#
_symmetry.space_group_name_H-M   'P 1'
#
loop_
_entity.id
_entity.type
_entity.pdbx_description
1 polymer ?
#
loop_
_entity_poly.entity_id
_entity_poly.type
_entity_poly.pdbx_seq_one_letter_code
_entity_poly.pdbx_strand_id
1 'polypeptide(L)'
;MERTIYNPGDYKFKNYIKYNKYFVDKTNLIMELNKSINSNMKYFCVTLPRNFGKTVIVNMLVAYYSFTVSKITVFDNKKISKNEGWDNYLGKYNVILLNNLNYFLKGNVTEGIEKIKKSIIDDVKMYDKRFRCDENENIDVIIEKIYKSTHRKIVLIIDEWDLVLRDENRDTNSKNDYLNFLTLLIKNKENIVLTYITGILPIQNYNLNSYFHIDFIEFSMKTPGWMAKYIGINKDEVKELCQTHLANKTFNLSNKKQRLNNGTFIKIDKNEQISEKLSHKNENEKVNDEELYKAIEDFYNGYQLIDKYSGIKYEIYSPYSVIEAIKEEHVKNYQSKNKEILYRFIQNNFQNLKYVISLLIKQKSINIDSLKFQNDEISFEKRKSNLFLLVHYGYLGYNSSKNEIFIPNKEILELFKFLIESEIWKNLNKSTKIFNPGENNYSEFLKNDYVVDKTELILHLNKIINSNITKNICITRPRRFGKTVTVNMLVAYYSFTESKITVFDNKKISKNEGWDEYLGKYNVILLNNLNYFLVGNITKGIEKIKKSIIDDVKMYDKHFECDKKENIKEIIKKIYESTNRKIVLIIDEWDLVFRDPKKDKESKIEYLNFLTLLIKDNQNIILTYMTGILPIKSYELNSGLRGIFDEFSMVSDNNFTKYVDFTEDDIKELCKKYLNKEILDYSYETQISIRKNDFDEKDMVIATNYEMIKKWYNGYRLINQNDGKEYDIYTPYSVIKAIENKKIGYYWIKTETYGDLIDYIFKDIKGLKEDIIILMNQEKLKINIDPYINDVNTKEYTNKNAILTTLIHLGYLAYDSKNSNIYIPNKEIIKEFEIVTERDKYEAIFKIINESEKHRIEKKKYNKVYNDENTLQTSIINAYIFARVYYTIIPEVDSGKGYADVFFIPIYNNKPAMIVELKYNKTTNTGIKQIKNRNYPARLQNYKDNLLLISINYDNEAKNYSKNFKHHTYNIEKYNENNNKIKNK
;
A
#
# COMPACT_ATOMS: atom_id res chain seq x y z
N MET A 1 39.97 -43.40 -23.87
CA MET A 1 38.92 -44.18 -23.18
C MET A 1 38.15 -43.25 -22.23
N GLU A 2 37.45 -42.23 -22.74
CA GLU A 2 37.01 -41.10 -21.89
C GLU A 2 35.49 -41.02 -21.61
N ARG A 3 34.68 -41.99 -22.05
CA ARG A 3 33.21 -41.92 -21.90
C ARG A 3 32.54 -43.24 -21.55
N THR A 4 33.13 -44.05 -20.68
CA THR A 4 32.42 -45.26 -20.21
C THR A 4 31.47 -44.91 -19.06
N ILE A 5 30.19 -45.27 -19.24
CA ILE A 5 29.10 -45.26 -18.26
C ILE A 5 29.10 -46.54 -17.41
N TYR A 6 29.62 -47.66 -17.95
CA TYR A 6 29.73 -48.93 -17.26
C TYR A 6 31.18 -49.27 -16.87
N ASN A 7 31.40 -49.63 -15.60
CA ASN A 7 32.70 -49.79 -14.96
C ASN A 7 33.73 -48.71 -15.35
N PRO A 8 33.49 -47.43 -15.00
CA PRO A 8 34.40 -46.34 -15.40
C PRO A 8 35.80 -46.42 -14.77
N GLY A 9 35.95 -47.19 -13.68
CA GLY A 9 37.23 -47.41 -12.99
C GLY A 9 37.70 -46.22 -12.14
N ASP A 10 38.97 -46.23 -11.75
CA ASP A 10 39.55 -45.27 -10.80
C ASP A 10 40.17 -44.02 -11.46
N TYR A 11 40.27 -43.98 -12.80
CA TYR A 11 41.01 -42.96 -13.55
C TYR A 11 40.63 -41.52 -13.17
N LYS A 12 39.33 -41.19 -13.12
CA LYS A 12 38.86 -39.83 -12.80
C LYS A 12 39.25 -39.40 -11.39
N PHE A 13 39.08 -40.28 -10.41
CA PHE A 13 39.42 -39.99 -9.02
C PHE A 13 40.92 -39.93 -8.80
N LYS A 14 41.67 -40.87 -9.40
CA LYS A 14 43.14 -40.90 -9.38
C LYS A 14 43.73 -39.63 -9.99
N ASN A 15 43.23 -39.19 -11.13
CA ASN A 15 43.66 -37.93 -11.75
C ASN A 15 43.30 -36.72 -10.88
N TYR A 16 42.09 -36.70 -10.31
CA TYR A 16 41.68 -35.63 -9.40
C TYR A 16 42.66 -35.51 -8.23
N ILE A 17 42.99 -36.62 -7.55
CA ILE A 17 43.96 -36.61 -6.45
C ILE A 17 45.37 -36.24 -6.93
N LYS A 18 45.81 -36.76 -8.08
CA LYS A 18 47.17 -36.53 -8.60
C LYS A 18 47.42 -35.07 -8.95
N TYR A 19 46.43 -34.40 -9.54
CA TYR A 19 46.59 -33.03 -10.05
C TYR A 19 45.99 -31.96 -9.15
N ASN A 20 45.13 -32.33 -8.19
CA ASN A 20 44.56 -31.38 -7.24
C ASN A 20 45.24 -31.48 -5.87
N LYS A 21 46.14 -30.53 -5.60
CA LYS A 21 46.85 -30.42 -4.31
C LYS A 21 45.94 -30.07 -3.13
N TYR A 22 44.70 -29.65 -3.40
CA TYR A 22 43.72 -29.24 -2.39
C TYR A 22 42.66 -30.33 -2.11
N PHE A 23 43.03 -31.59 -2.26
CA PHE A 23 42.16 -32.72 -1.96
C PHE A 23 41.97 -32.87 -0.44
N VAL A 24 40.71 -32.87 0.01
CA VAL A 24 40.34 -33.19 1.39
C VAL A 24 39.84 -34.63 1.46
N ASP A 25 40.48 -35.44 2.30
CA ASP A 25 40.17 -36.86 2.41
C ASP A 25 38.88 -37.12 3.22
N LYS A 26 37.82 -37.49 2.50
CA LYS A 26 36.51 -37.92 3.04
C LYS A 26 36.21 -39.40 2.77
N THR A 27 37.24 -40.23 2.51
CA THR A 27 37.08 -41.63 2.09
C THR A 27 36.36 -42.53 3.11
N ASN A 28 36.35 -42.15 4.41
CA ASN A 28 35.56 -42.85 5.43
C ASN A 28 34.04 -42.85 5.16
N LEU A 29 33.52 -41.97 4.29
CA LEU A 29 32.13 -42.03 3.82
C LEU A 29 31.78 -43.42 3.25
N ILE A 30 32.73 -44.07 2.55
CA ILE A 30 32.54 -45.39 1.97
C ILE A 30 32.25 -46.43 3.06
N MET A 31 32.86 -46.31 4.24
CA MET A 31 32.60 -47.24 5.35
C MET A 31 31.14 -47.15 5.83
N GLU A 32 30.58 -45.94 5.88
CA GLU A 32 29.16 -45.77 6.24
C GLU A 32 28.23 -46.36 5.19
N LEU A 33 28.53 -46.16 3.90
CA LEU A 33 27.74 -46.73 2.80
C LEU A 33 27.86 -48.27 2.74
N ASN A 34 29.03 -48.81 3.04
CA ASN A 34 29.28 -50.25 3.03
C ASN A 34 28.40 -51.01 4.05
N LYS A 35 28.01 -50.38 5.16
CA LYS A 35 27.09 -50.98 6.15
C LYS A 35 25.72 -51.34 5.55
N SER A 36 25.33 -50.66 4.47
CA SER A 36 24.06 -50.88 3.79
C SER A 36 24.10 -51.90 2.64
N ILE A 37 25.29 -52.38 2.26
CA ILE A 37 25.43 -53.36 1.17
C ILE A 37 24.68 -54.65 1.52
N ASN A 38 23.87 -55.15 0.58
CA ASN A 38 22.97 -56.30 0.75
C ASN A 38 21.90 -56.13 1.86
N SER A 39 21.63 -54.92 2.34
CA SER A 39 20.49 -54.62 3.21
C SER A 39 19.29 -54.10 2.41
N ASN A 40 18.12 -54.02 3.07
CA ASN A 40 16.96 -53.32 2.52
C ASN A 40 17.17 -51.78 2.46
N MET A 41 18.12 -51.27 3.25
CA MET A 41 18.45 -49.84 3.40
C MET A 41 19.58 -49.40 2.44
N LYS A 42 19.47 -49.76 1.16
CA LYS A 42 20.54 -49.62 0.14
C LYS A 42 20.37 -48.44 -0.83
N TYR A 43 19.38 -47.58 -0.62
CA TYR A 43 19.05 -46.47 -1.51
C TYR A 43 19.35 -45.14 -0.82
N PHE A 44 20.33 -44.40 -1.34
CA PHE A 44 20.79 -43.13 -0.79
C PHE A 44 20.52 -41.98 -1.74
N CYS A 45 19.89 -40.92 -1.23
CA CYS A 45 19.74 -39.64 -1.93
C CYS A 45 20.51 -38.57 -1.15
N VAL A 46 21.53 -37.98 -1.77
CA VAL A 46 22.34 -36.92 -1.16
C VAL A 46 22.16 -35.64 -1.96
N THR A 47 21.58 -34.63 -1.33
CA THR A 47 21.27 -33.37 -1.99
C THR A 47 22.16 -32.27 -1.45
N LEU A 48 22.92 -31.66 -2.36
CA LEU A 48 23.92 -30.66 -2.03
C LEU A 48 23.77 -29.45 -2.94
N PRO A 49 24.14 -28.25 -2.46
CA PRO A 49 24.23 -27.09 -3.33
C PRO A 49 25.26 -27.32 -4.45
N ARG A 50 25.19 -26.48 -5.48
CA ARG A 50 26.28 -26.43 -6.47
C ARG A 50 27.59 -26.12 -5.74
N ASN A 51 28.70 -26.66 -6.24
CA ASN A 51 30.04 -26.41 -5.72
C ASN A 51 30.36 -27.02 -4.33
N PHE A 52 29.49 -27.88 -3.78
CA PHE A 52 29.71 -28.60 -2.51
C PHE A 52 30.35 -30.00 -2.66
N GLY A 53 31.06 -30.24 -3.76
CA GLY A 53 31.91 -31.45 -3.90
C GLY A 53 31.21 -32.73 -4.34
N LYS A 54 29.96 -32.68 -4.84
CA LYS A 54 29.21 -33.86 -5.35
C LYS A 54 30.03 -34.73 -6.29
N THR A 55 30.65 -34.12 -7.30
CA THR A 55 31.42 -34.83 -8.34
C THR A 55 32.63 -35.57 -7.76
N VAL A 56 33.24 -35.03 -6.70
CA VAL A 56 34.37 -35.69 -6.02
C VAL A 56 33.89 -36.94 -5.29
N ILE A 57 32.75 -36.86 -4.59
CA ILE A 57 32.12 -38.01 -3.94
C ILE A 57 31.74 -39.06 -4.98
N VAL A 58 31.08 -38.68 -6.06
CA VAL A 58 30.70 -39.58 -7.16
C VAL A 58 31.92 -40.30 -7.73
N ASN A 59 32.98 -39.57 -8.10
CA ASN A 59 34.21 -40.17 -8.63
C ASN A 59 34.89 -41.10 -7.62
N MET A 60 34.87 -40.76 -6.33
CA MET A 60 35.40 -41.59 -5.24
C MET A 60 34.64 -42.92 -5.11
N LEU A 61 33.30 -42.88 -5.12
CA LEU A 61 32.46 -44.09 -5.05
C LEU A 61 32.64 -44.97 -6.29
N VAL A 62 32.68 -44.36 -7.48
CA VAL A 62 32.95 -45.07 -8.74
C VAL A 62 34.31 -45.76 -8.68
N ALA A 63 35.36 -45.06 -8.24
CA ALA A 63 36.70 -45.61 -8.14
C ALA A 63 36.80 -46.78 -7.13
N TYR A 64 36.01 -46.74 -6.06
CA TYR A 64 36.03 -47.78 -5.04
C TYR A 64 35.27 -49.04 -5.48
N TYR A 65 34.07 -48.90 -6.05
CA TYR A 65 33.21 -50.06 -6.35
C TYR A 65 33.46 -50.68 -7.73
N SER A 66 33.94 -49.92 -8.72
CA SER A 66 34.02 -50.36 -10.13
C SER A 66 34.87 -51.62 -10.28
N PHE A 67 34.29 -52.64 -10.90
CA PHE A 67 34.97 -53.90 -11.14
C PHE A 67 36.22 -53.70 -12.00
N THR A 68 37.32 -54.28 -11.55
CA THR A 68 38.58 -54.31 -12.29
C THR A 68 39.39 -55.54 -11.86
N VAL A 69 40.16 -56.08 -12.80
CA VAL A 69 41.13 -57.15 -12.52
C VAL A 69 42.46 -56.54 -12.01
N SER A 70 42.70 -55.26 -12.30
CA SER A 70 43.88 -54.53 -11.87
C SER A 70 43.77 -54.10 -10.41
N LYS A 71 44.87 -54.16 -9.67
CA LYS A 71 44.92 -53.68 -8.28
C LYS A 71 44.61 -52.18 -8.20
N ILE A 72 43.61 -51.81 -7.42
CA ILE A 72 43.28 -50.42 -7.10
C ILE A 72 44.15 -49.96 -5.92
N THR A 73 45.03 -48.98 -6.14
CA THR A 73 45.98 -48.48 -5.12
C THR A 73 45.68 -47.06 -4.66
N VAL A 74 44.69 -46.40 -5.25
CA VAL A 74 44.36 -44.99 -4.96
C VAL A 74 43.88 -44.76 -3.51
N PHE A 75 43.48 -45.82 -2.81
CA PHE A 75 42.97 -45.79 -1.43
C PHE A 75 43.99 -46.20 -0.36
N ASP A 76 45.12 -46.82 -0.74
CA ASP A 76 46.08 -47.43 0.20
C ASP A 76 46.59 -46.45 1.28
N ASN A 77 46.72 -45.17 0.92
CA ASN A 77 47.22 -44.10 1.79
C ASN A 77 46.13 -43.07 2.17
N LYS A 78 44.87 -43.50 2.25
CA LYS A 78 43.71 -42.65 2.58
C LYS A 78 43.14 -42.98 3.95
N LYS A 79 42.31 -42.09 4.51
CA LYS A 79 41.69 -42.31 5.83
C LYS A 79 40.95 -43.65 5.91
N ILE A 80 40.34 -44.09 4.81
CA ILE A 80 39.62 -45.36 4.76
C ILE A 80 40.52 -46.58 5.03
N SER A 81 41.79 -46.58 4.59
CA SER A 81 42.68 -47.74 4.72
C SER A 81 43.10 -48.03 6.16
N LYS A 82 42.81 -47.10 7.08
CA LYS A 82 43.01 -47.29 8.53
C LYS A 82 41.90 -48.09 9.21
N ASN A 83 40.78 -48.36 8.53
CA ASN A 83 39.65 -49.10 9.10
C ASN A 83 39.72 -50.58 8.72
N GLU A 84 39.38 -51.49 9.63
CA GLU A 84 39.31 -52.91 9.32
C GLU A 84 38.23 -53.21 8.25
N GLY A 85 38.55 -54.13 7.33
CA GLY A 85 37.62 -54.55 6.27
C GLY A 85 37.32 -53.50 5.20
N TRP A 86 38.11 -52.42 5.11
CA TRP A 86 37.90 -51.34 4.16
C TRP A 86 37.99 -51.78 2.69
N ASP A 87 38.67 -52.88 2.38
CA ASP A 87 38.89 -53.43 1.04
C ASP A 87 37.91 -54.56 0.69
N ASN A 88 37.00 -54.92 1.61
CA ASN A 88 36.02 -56.00 1.44
C ASN A 88 35.18 -55.90 0.17
N TYR A 89 34.96 -54.68 -0.33
CA TYR A 89 34.13 -54.39 -1.51
C TYR A 89 34.89 -53.69 -2.63
N LEU A 90 36.19 -53.44 -2.45
CA LEU A 90 37.03 -52.71 -3.38
C LEU A 90 37.12 -53.45 -4.72
N GLY A 91 36.64 -52.82 -5.79
CA GLY A 91 36.69 -53.34 -7.14
C GLY A 91 35.85 -54.60 -7.41
N LYS A 92 34.80 -54.87 -6.61
CA LYS A 92 34.02 -56.13 -6.70
C LYS A 92 32.71 -56.04 -7.47
N TYR A 93 32.21 -54.85 -7.80
CA TYR A 93 30.87 -54.68 -8.35
C TYR A 93 30.87 -54.04 -9.74
N ASN A 94 29.85 -54.36 -10.53
CA ASN A 94 29.61 -53.59 -11.74
C ASN A 94 29.09 -52.21 -11.34
N VAL A 95 29.68 -51.13 -11.85
CA VAL A 95 29.22 -49.76 -11.59
C VAL A 95 28.56 -49.19 -12.83
N ILE A 96 27.37 -48.61 -12.68
CA ILE A 96 26.73 -47.80 -13.71
C ILE A 96 26.70 -46.35 -13.21
N LEU A 97 27.36 -45.45 -13.94
CA LEU A 97 27.43 -44.02 -13.62
C LEU A 97 26.59 -43.21 -14.61
N LEU A 98 25.41 -42.76 -14.17
CA LEU A 98 24.60 -41.82 -14.94
C LEU A 98 24.98 -40.39 -14.55
N ASN A 99 25.59 -39.64 -15.46
CA ASN A 99 25.70 -38.18 -15.32
C ASN A 99 24.67 -37.53 -16.23
N ASN A 100 23.57 -37.08 -15.64
CA ASN A 100 22.41 -36.60 -16.38
C ASN A 100 22.65 -35.30 -17.14
N LEU A 101 23.67 -34.52 -16.78
CA LEU A 101 24.08 -33.35 -17.57
C LEU A 101 24.49 -33.75 -18.99
N ASN A 102 25.04 -34.94 -19.19
CA ASN A 102 25.48 -35.40 -20.51
C ASN A 102 24.30 -35.77 -21.43
N TYR A 103 23.14 -36.10 -20.86
CA TYR A 103 22.02 -36.68 -21.61
C TYR A 103 20.81 -35.75 -21.71
N PHE A 104 20.57 -34.92 -20.70
CA PHE A 104 19.33 -34.13 -20.59
C PHE A 104 19.53 -32.62 -20.63
N LEU A 105 20.78 -32.13 -20.67
CA LEU A 105 21.06 -30.69 -20.77
C LEU A 105 20.54 -30.08 -22.09
N LYS A 106 20.53 -30.86 -23.17
CA LYS A 106 20.00 -30.47 -24.49
C LYS A 106 19.23 -31.65 -25.11
N GLY A 107 18.14 -31.39 -25.82
CA GLY A 107 17.32 -32.41 -26.49
C GLY A 107 16.10 -32.85 -25.68
N ASN A 108 15.23 -33.69 -26.24
CA ASN A 108 14.04 -34.22 -25.54
C ASN A 108 14.42 -35.34 -24.55
N VAL A 109 13.53 -35.63 -23.59
CA VAL A 109 13.78 -36.64 -22.54
C VAL A 109 13.91 -38.04 -23.13
N THR A 110 13.06 -38.38 -24.10
CA THR A 110 13.03 -39.69 -24.76
C THR A 110 14.37 -40.02 -25.43
N GLU A 111 14.93 -39.10 -26.22
CA GLU A 111 16.26 -39.24 -26.83
C GLU A 111 17.37 -39.39 -25.80
N GLY A 112 17.26 -38.67 -24.67
CA GLY A 112 18.21 -38.79 -23.57
C GLY A 112 18.20 -40.20 -22.98
N ILE A 113 17.01 -40.76 -22.74
CA ILE A 113 16.82 -42.13 -22.24
C ILE A 113 17.38 -43.16 -23.24
N GLU A 114 17.07 -43.03 -24.52
CA GLU A 114 17.57 -43.95 -25.56
C GLU A 114 19.10 -43.90 -25.67
N LYS A 115 19.70 -42.70 -25.60
CA LYS A 115 21.17 -42.55 -25.54
C LYS A 115 21.79 -43.23 -24.33
N ILE A 116 21.14 -43.18 -23.17
CA ILE A 116 21.61 -43.87 -21.96
C ILE A 116 21.59 -45.39 -22.17
N LYS A 117 20.45 -45.96 -22.62
CA LYS A 117 20.31 -47.40 -22.89
C LYS A 117 21.41 -47.88 -23.84
N LYS A 118 21.57 -47.18 -24.96
CA LYS A 118 22.59 -47.48 -25.97
C LYS A 118 24.00 -47.43 -25.39
N SER A 119 24.34 -46.38 -24.64
CA SER A 119 25.67 -46.24 -24.02
C SER A 119 25.98 -47.39 -23.05
N ILE A 120 24.98 -47.81 -22.25
CA ILE A 120 25.14 -48.95 -21.33
C ILE A 120 25.39 -50.24 -22.13
N ILE A 121 24.57 -50.51 -23.16
CA ILE A 121 24.70 -51.72 -23.97
C ILE A 121 26.07 -51.77 -24.66
N ASP A 122 26.48 -50.67 -25.29
CA ASP A 122 27.74 -50.59 -26.03
C ASP A 122 28.95 -50.80 -25.11
N ASP A 123 28.97 -50.16 -23.94
CA ASP A 123 30.04 -50.38 -22.97
C ASP A 123 30.07 -51.81 -22.45
N VAL A 124 28.92 -52.40 -22.10
CA VAL A 124 28.86 -53.78 -21.62
C VAL A 124 29.38 -54.75 -22.68
N LYS A 125 29.06 -54.53 -23.97
CA LYS A 125 29.60 -55.32 -25.09
C LYS A 125 31.12 -55.22 -25.21
N MET A 126 31.72 -54.07 -24.85
CA MET A 126 33.18 -53.93 -24.81
C MET A 126 33.81 -54.80 -23.70
N TYR A 127 33.11 -54.97 -22.57
CA TYR A 127 33.57 -55.80 -21.45
C TYR A 127 33.26 -57.29 -21.62
N ASP A 128 32.09 -57.63 -22.17
CA ASP A 128 31.67 -59.01 -22.44
C ASP A 128 31.14 -59.13 -23.87
N LYS A 129 31.98 -59.63 -24.77
CA LYS A 129 31.64 -59.84 -26.19
C LYS A 129 30.48 -60.81 -26.41
N ARG A 130 30.09 -61.61 -25.40
CA ARG A 130 28.96 -62.54 -25.47
C ARG A 130 27.63 -61.88 -25.10
N PHE A 131 27.65 -60.65 -24.57
CA PHE A 131 26.46 -59.92 -24.18
C PHE A 131 25.58 -59.59 -25.40
N ARG A 132 24.34 -60.10 -25.40
CA ARG A 132 23.33 -59.85 -26.44
C ARG A 132 22.13 -59.13 -25.83
N CYS A 133 21.87 -57.92 -26.33
CA CYS A 133 20.79 -57.05 -25.87
C CYS A 133 20.32 -56.17 -27.03
N ASP A 134 19.00 -55.96 -27.14
CA ASP A 134 18.37 -55.06 -28.11
C ASP A 134 18.23 -53.66 -27.47
N GLU A 135 18.39 -52.59 -28.26
CA GLU A 135 18.27 -51.20 -27.79
C GLU A 135 16.83 -50.85 -27.40
N ASN A 136 15.83 -51.51 -27.99
CA ASN A 136 14.40 -51.28 -27.73
C ASN A 136 13.91 -51.90 -26.40
N GLU A 137 14.71 -52.73 -25.74
CA GLU A 137 14.33 -53.33 -24.47
C GLU A 137 14.25 -52.28 -23.35
N ASN A 138 13.36 -52.53 -22.39
CA ASN A 138 13.26 -51.67 -21.21
C ASN A 138 14.52 -51.78 -20.34
N ILE A 139 14.83 -50.70 -19.63
CA ILE A 139 16.08 -50.59 -18.85
C ILE A 139 16.19 -51.63 -17.74
N ASP A 140 15.07 -52.12 -17.22
CA ASP A 140 15.02 -53.22 -16.26
C ASP A 140 15.53 -54.54 -16.85
N VAL A 141 15.08 -54.90 -18.05
CA VAL A 141 15.53 -56.08 -18.80
C VAL A 141 17.02 -55.99 -19.11
N ILE A 142 17.50 -54.83 -19.55
CA ILE A 142 18.92 -54.59 -19.84
C ILE A 142 19.76 -54.89 -18.58
N ILE A 143 19.37 -54.35 -17.43
CA ILE A 143 20.07 -54.53 -16.15
C ILE A 143 20.07 -56.00 -15.70
N GLU A 144 18.96 -56.73 -15.87
CA GLU A 144 18.91 -58.17 -15.60
C GLU A 144 19.85 -58.96 -16.50
N LYS A 145 19.89 -58.65 -17.79
CA LYS A 145 20.79 -59.33 -18.73
C LYS A 145 22.26 -59.07 -18.39
N ILE A 146 22.61 -57.85 -17.96
CA ILE A 146 23.98 -57.52 -17.51
C ILE A 146 24.36 -58.42 -16.33
N TYR A 147 23.47 -58.58 -15.36
CA TYR A 147 23.70 -59.48 -14.23
C TYR A 147 23.83 -60.94 -14.68
N LYS A 148 22.95 -61.43 -15.55
CA LYS A 148 23.00 -62.80 -16.08
C LYS A 148 24.28 -63.09 -16.86
N SER A 149 24.82 -62.12 -17.60
CA SER A 149 26.04 -62.26 -18.40
C SER A 149 27.31 -62.23 -17.54
N THR A 150 27.33 -61.35 -16.53
CA THR A 150 28.56 -61.07 -15.76
C THR A 150 28.61 -61.76 -14.41
N HIS A 151 27.47 -62.28 -13.93
CA HIS A 151 27.25 -62.83 -12.58
C HIS A 151 27.72 -61.91 -11.44
N ARG A 152 27.75 -60.60 -11.68
CA ARG A 152 28.18 -59.58 -10.72
C ARG A 152 27.05 -58.60 -10.44
N LYS A 153 26.81 -58.35 -9.15
CA LYS A 153 25.84 -57.34 -8.71
C LYS A 153 26.30 -55.92 -9.08
N ILE A 154 25.35 -54.99 -9.08
CA ILE A 154 25.48 -53.64 -9.62
C ILE A 154 25.41 -52.60 -8.50
N VAL A 155 26.32 -51.63 -8.54
CA VAL A 155 26.24 -50.36 -7.81
C VAL A 155 25.80 -49.28 -8.81
N LEU A 156 24.68 -48.63 -8.50
CA LEU A 156 24.11 -47.60 -9.36
C LEU A 156 24.42 -46.22 -8.78
N ILE A 157 25.04 -45.35 -9.58
CA ILE A 157 25.37 -43.97 -9.18
C ILE A 157 24.74 -43.01 -10.19
N ILE A 158 23.89 -42.10 -9.72
CA ILE A 158 23.22 -41.09 -10.56
C ILE A 158 23.58 -39.69 -10.08
N ASP A 159 24.31 -38.95 -10.90
CA ASP A 159 24.68 -37.56 -10.67
C ASP A 159 23.73 -36.61 -11.42
N GLU A 160 23.36 -35.52 -10.75
CA GLU A 160 22.33 -34.56 -11.18
C GLU A 160 20.99 -35.21 -11.52
N TRP A 161 20.51 -36.10 -10.64
CA TRP A 161 19.26 -36.85 -10.83
C TRP A 161 18.01 -35.95 -10.96
N ASP A 162 18.02 -34.79 -10.30
CA ASP A 162 16.89 -33.86 -10.23
C ASP A 162 16.86 -32.84 -11.40
N LEU A 163 17.83 -32.91 -12.32
CA LEU A 163 18.01 -31.96 -13.42
C LEU A 163 16.74 -31.77 -14.27
N VAL A 164 16.14 -32.88 -14.72
CA VAL A 164 14.94 -32.87 -15.58
C VAL A 164 13.73 -32.31 -14.81
N LEU A 165 13.64 -32.60 -13.51
CA LEU A 165 12.52 -32.19 -12.68
C LEU A 165 12.55 -30.70 -12.33
N ARG A 166 13.76 -30.13 -12.20
CA ARG A 166 13.97 -28.68 -11.96
C ARG A 166 13.76 -27.80 -13.18
N ASP A 167 13.74 -28.37 -14.38
CA ASP A 167 13.58 -27.59 -15.61
C ASP A 167 12.10 -27.16 -15.78
N GLU A 168 11.85 -25.86 -15.65
CA GLU A 168 10.53 -25.25 -15.81
C GLU A 168 10.03 -25.37 -17.26
N ASN A 169 10.92 -25.52 -18.25
CA ASN A 169 10.55 -25.59 -19.67
C ASN A 169 10.13 -27.00 -20.10
N ARG A 170 10.28 -28.01 -19.24
CA ARG A 170 9.87 -29.39 -19.52
C ARG A 170 8.41 -29.59 -19.16
N ASP A 171 7.67 -30.13 -20.11
CA ASP A 171 6.27 -30.50 -19.91
C ASP A 171 6.12 -31.69 -18.94
N THR A 172 4.90 -31.88 -18.44
CA THR A 172 4.58 -32.93 -17.46
C THR A 172 4.81 -34.34 -18.00
N ASN A 173 4.57 -34.60 -19.28
CA ASN A 173 4.78 -35.94 -19.86
C ASN A 173 6.27 -36.26 -19.91
N SER A 174 7.12 -35.32 -20.36
CA SER A 174 8.57 -35.47 -20.31
C SER A 174 9.09 -35.76 -18.89
N LYS A 175 8.54 -35.10 -17.87
CA LYS A 175 8.92 -35.36 -16.46
C LYS A 175 8.48 -36.76 -16.02
N ASN A 176 7.27 -37.18 -16.39
CA ASN A 176 6.75 -38.51 -16.08
C ASN A 176 7.54 -39.62 -16.77
N ASP A 177 7.93 -39.45 -18.03
CA ASP A 177 8.77 -40.41 -18.76
C ASP A 177 10.12 -40.61 -18.08
N TYR A 178 10.74 -39.52 -17.64
CA TYR A 178 11.98 -39.58 -16.88
C TYR A 178 11.83 -40.29 -15.54
N LEU A 179 10.74 -40.01 -14.79
CA LEU A 179 10.44 -40.69 -13.53
C LEU A 179 10.17 -42.18 -13.71
N ASN A 180 9.44 -42.55 -14.77
CA ASN A 180 9.20 -43.95 -15.13
C ASN A 180 10.52 -44.66 -15.44
N PHE A 181 11.41 -44.02 -16.21
CA PHE A 181 12.74 -44.54 -16.49
C PHE A 181 13.56 -44.77 -15.21
N LEU A 182 13.64 -43.77 -14.32
CA LEU A 182 14.36 -43.92 -13.05
C LEU A 182 13.75 -45.03 -12.19
N THR A 183 12.42 -45.14 -12.17
CA THR A 183 11.71 -46.20 -11.43
C THR A 183 12.09 -47.58 -11.96
N LEU A 184 12.03 -47.80 -13.27
CA LEU A 184 12.44 -49.07 -13.90
C LEU A 184 13.92 -49.38 -13.71
N LEU A 185 14.77 -48.34 -13.65
CA LEU A 185 16.19 -48.50 -13.43
C LEU A 185 16.50 -49.00 -12.00
N ILE A 186 15.82 -48.45 -10.98
CA ILE A 186 16.15 -48.63 -9.56
C ILE A 186 15.32 -49.75 -8.88
N LYS A 187 14.02 -49.87 -9.22
CA LYS A 187 13.03 -50.62 -8.43
C LYS A 187 13.31 -52.12 -8.33
N ASN A 188 13.34 -52.60 -7.07
CA ASN A 188 13.26 -54.00 -6.63
C ASN A 188 14.13 -55.03 -7.35
N LYS A 189 15.38 -54.67 -7.67
CA LYS A 189 16.31 -55.64 -8.25
C LYS A 189 17.24 -56.23 -7.18
N GLU A 190 17.19 -57.55 -7.03
CA GLU A 190 18.15 -58.32 -6.22
C GLU A 190 19.60 -58.14 -6.70
N ASN A 191 19.76 -57.80 -7.98
CA ASN A 191 21.05 -57.58 -8.61
C ASN A 191 21.65 -56.18 -8.31
N ILE A 192 20.93 -55.25 -7.67
CA ILE A 192 21.49 -53.96 -7.21
C ILE A 192 21.86 -54.04 -5.73
N VAL A 193 23.12 -53.76 -5.38
CA VAL A 193 23.62 -53.78 -3.99
C VAL A 193 23.61 -52.42 -3.31
N LEU A 194 23.69 -51.35 -4.08
CA LEU A 194 23.74 -49.97 -3.59
C LEU A 194 23.25 -49.04 -4.70
N THR A 195 22.40 -48.09 -4.35
CA THR A 195 22.03 -46.97 -5.22
C THR A 195 22.41 -45.68 -4.51
N TYR A 196 23.20 -44.84 -5.17
CA TYR A 196 23.58 -43.51 -4.68
C TYR A 196 23.18 -42.47 -5.72
N ILE A 197 22.21 -41.63 -5.39
CA ILE A 197 21.80 -40.52 -6.25
C ILE A 197 22.18 -39.19 -5.60
N THR A 198 22.63 -38.24 -6.41
CA THR A 198 22.98 -36.90 -5.95
C THR A 198 22.41 -35.81 -6.86
N GLY A 199 21.94 -34.73 -6.26
CA GLY A 199 21.17 -33.68 -6.92
C GLY A 199 21.23 -32.38 -6.12
N ILE A 200 20.47 -31.36 -6.52
CA ILE A 200 20.36 -30.10 -5.76
C ILE A 200 19.20 -30.16 -4.76
N LEU A 201 18.03 -30.63 -5.20
CA LEU A 201 16.81 -30.66 -4.41
C LEU A 201 16.43 -32.08 -3.98
N PRO A 202 15.89 -32.25 -2.75
CA PRO A 202 15.49 -33.54 -2.23
C PRO A 202 14.27 -34.12 -2.96
N ILE A 203 14.13 -35.45 -2.92
CA ILE A 203 13.02 -36.25 -3.48
C ILE A 203 11.67 -35.74 -2.96
N GLN A 204 11.62 -35.39 -1.67
CA GLN A 204 10.42 -34.86 -1.02
C GLN A 204 9.85 -33.60 -1.71
N ASN A 205 10.66 -32.85 -2.46
CA ASN A 205 10.20 -31.66 -3.17
C ASN A 205 9.39 -31.95 -4.44
N TYR A 206 9.29 -33.21 -4.86
CA TYR A 206 8.72 -33.59 -6.15
C TYR A 206 7.44 -34.44 -6.04
N ASN A 207 6.85 -34.60 -4.84
CA ASN A 207 5.64 -35.40 -4.59
C ASN A 207 5.69 -36.80 -5.26
N LEU A 208 6.84 -37.47 -5.17
CA LEU A 208 7.13 -38.68 -5.94
C LEU A 208 6.60 -39.99 -5.34
N ASN A 209 5.74 -39.89 -4.31
CA ASN A 209 5.25 -41.04 -3.55
C ASN A 209 4.47 -42.05 -4.40
N SER A 210 3.92 -41.63 -5.54
CA SER A 210 3.25 -42.51 -6.50
C SER A 210 4.19 -43.24 -7.48
N TYR A 211 5.45 -42.82 -7.61
CA TYR A 211 6.37 -43.34 -8.63
C TYR A 211 7.43 -44.29 -8.04
N PHE A 212 8.17 -43.84 -7.02
CA PHE A 212 9.34 -44.60 -6.60
C PHE A 212 9.00 -45.83 -5.76
N HIS A 213 7.98 -45.82 -4.89
CA HIS A 213 7.71 -46.90 -3.91
C HIS A 213 9.01 -47.48 -3.28
N ILE A 214 10.02 -46.63 -3.07
CA ILE A 214 11.35 -46.98 -2.55
C ILE A 214 11.65 -45.98 -1.44
N ASP A 215 12.00 -46.52 -0.28
CA ASP A 215 12.42 -45.70 0.87
C ASP A 215 13.89 -45.31 0.71
N PHE A 216 14.12 -44.11 0.18
CA PHE A 216 15.45 -43.51 0.13
C PHE A 216 15.86 -42.98 1.51
N ILE A 217 17.08 -43.30 1.92
CA ILE A 217 17.77 -42.57 2.98
C ILE A 217 18.22 -41.23 2.39
N GLU A 218 17.54 -40.17 2.78
CA GLU A 218 17.74 -38.84 2.22
C GLU A 218 18.53 -37.91 3.14
N PHE A 219 19.59 -37.34 2.58
CA PHE A 219 20.43 -36.32 3.22
C PHE A 219 20.32 -35.00 2.46
N SER A 220 20.14 -33.91 3.19
CA SER A 220 20.03 -32.57 2.61
C SER A 220 20.64 -31.51 3.52
N MET A 221 20.81 -30.29 3.02
CA MET A 221 21.23 -29.15 3.86
C MET A 221 20.29 -28.88 5.05
N LYS A 222 19.02 -29.26 4.95
CA LYS A 222 18.01 -29.13 6.02
C LYS A 222 18.07 -30.30 7.01
N THR A 223 18.33 -31.50 6.50
CA THR A 223 18.34 -32.76 7.26
C THR A 223 19.60 -33.57 6.90
N PRO A 224 20.79 -33.14 7.37
CA PRO A 224 22.05 -33.71 6.90
C PRO A 224 22.42 -35.02 7.61
N GLY A 225 21.84 -35.32 8.78
CA GLY A 225 22.12 -36.54 9.55
C GLY A 225 23.62 -36.78 9.76
N TRP A 226 24.04 -38.05 9.79
CA TRP A 226 25.46 -38.42 9.88
C TRP A 226 26.29 -37.97 8.66
N MET A 227 25.63 -37.70 7.52
CA MET A 227 26.29 -37.23 6.30
C MET A 227 26.90 -35.82 6.49
N ALA A 228 26.43 -35.04 7.48
CA ALA A 228 26.97 -33.73 7.84
C ALA A 228 28.50 -33.71 7.99
N LYS A 229 29.09 -34.78 8.53
CA LYS A 229 30.54 -34.94 8.72
C LYS A 229 31.35 -34.97 7.40
N TYR A 230 30.71 -35.41 6.32
CA TYR A 230 31.34 -35.65 5.02
C TYR A 230 31.03 -34.56 3.99
N ILE A 231 30.21 -33.56 4.34
CA ILE A 231 29.82 -32.46 3.46
C ILE A 231 30.74 -31.26 3.70
N GLY A 232 31.20 -30.62 2.61
CA GLY A 232 32.03 -29.43 2.70
C GLY A 232 33.43 -29.69 3.25
N ILE A 233 34.09 -28.60 3.65
CA ILE A 233 35.41 -28.61 4.32
C ILE A 233 35.19 -28.06 5.73
N ASN A 234 35.79 -28.64 6.77
CA ASN A 234 35.70 -28.11 8.14
C ASN A 234 36.86 -27.14 8.46
N LYS A 235 36.79 -26.47 9.61
CA LYS A 235 37.78 -25.46 10.02
C LYS A 235 39.23 -26.00 10.07
N ASP A 236 39.43 -27.22 10.56
CA ASP A 236 40.76 -27.84 10.66
C ASP A 236 41.32 -28.18 9.27
N GLU A 237 40.46 -28.70 8.38
CA GLU A 237 40.81 -29.00 7.00
C GLU A 237 41.15 -27.73 6.21
N VAL A 238 40.47 -26.59 6.45
CA VAL A 238 40.84 -25.29 5.85
C VAL A 238 42.25 -24.88 6.30
N LYS A 239 42.56 -25.03 7.59
CA LYS A 239 43.88 -24.70 8.15
C LYS A 239 44.98 -25.56 7.51
N GLU A 240 44.75 -26.87 7.41
CA GLU A 240 45.66 -27.82 6.77
C GLU A 240 45.92 -27.46 5.29
N LEU A 241 44.87 -27.07 4.55
CA LEU A 241 45.00 -26.66 3.14
C LEU A 241 45.85 -25.39 2.99
N CYS A 242 45.67 -24.39 3.86
CA CYS A 242 46.45 -23.14 3.82
C CYS A 242 47.94 -23.42 4.09
N GLN A 243 48.24 -24.23 5.12
CA GLN A 243 49.60 -24.65 5.47
C GLN A 243 50.27 -25.43 4.32
N THR A 244 49.53 -26.36 3.72
CA THR A 244 50.03 -27.18 2.61
C THR A 244 50.36 -26.35 1.37
N HIS A 245 49.54 -25.35 1.06
CA HIS A 245 49.77 -24.44 -0.08
C HIS A 245 51.08 -23.64 0.08
N LEU A 246 51.28 -23.07 1.26
CA LEU A 246 52.44 -22.24 1.55
C LEU A 246 53.74 -23.05 1.65
N ALA A 247 53.70 -24.25 2.25
CA ALA A 247 54.83 -25.19 2.26
C ALA A 247 55.30 -25.56 0.84
N ASN A 248 54.34 -25.82 -0.06
CA ASN A 248 54.63 -26.07 -1.47
C ASN A 248 55.23 -24.85 -2.20
N LYS A 249 54.82 -23.63 -1.81
CA LYS A 249 55.38 -22.38 -2.34
C LYS A 249 56.82 -22.16 -1.85
N THR A 250 57.10 -22.40 -0.57
CA THR A 250 58.46 -22.28 0.01
C THR A 250 59.42 -23.29 -0.63
N PHE A 251 58.98 -24.52 -0.84
CA PHE A 251 59.78 -25.58 -1.49
C PHE A 251 60.07 -25.28 -2.98
N ASN A 252 59.13 -24.65 -3.70
CA ASN A 252 59.37 -24.22 -5.08
C ASN A 252 60.31 -23.00 -5.19
N LEU A 253 60.30 -22.10 -4.20
CA LEU A 253 61.21 -20.97 -4.11
C LEU A 253 62.65 -21.41 -3.74
N SER A 254 62.82 -22.43 -2.88
CA SER A 254 64.13 -23.00 -2.53
C SER A 254 64.75 -23.78 -3.69
N ASN A 255 63.95 -24.54 -4.47
CA ASN A 255 64.43 -25.26 -5.65
C ASN A 255 64.82 -24.34 -6.82
N LYS A 256 64.19 -23.16 -6.94
CA LYS A 256 64.64 -22.13 -7.90
C LYS A 256 66.01 -21.56 -7.53
N LYS A 257 66.34 -21.43 -6.24
CA LYS A 257 67.68 -21.00 -5.78
C LYS A 257 68.75 -22.08 -5.96
N GLN A 258 68.42 -23.37 -5.80
CA GLN A 258 69.39 -24.46 -6.03
C GLN A 258 69.68 -24.74 -7.52
N ARG A 259 68.74 -24.51 -8.43
CA ARG A 259 68.96 -24.68 -9.88
C ARG A 259 69.85 -23.62 -10.54
N LEU A 260 70.12 -22.49 -9.86
CA LEU A 260 70.99 -21.42 -10.37
C LEU A 260 72.48 -21.64 -10.06
N ASN A 261 72.85 -22.61 -9.22
CA ASN A 261 74.22 -22.78 -8.74
C ASN A 261 75.03 -23.93 -9.40
N ASN A 262 74.45 -24.74 -10.29
CA ASN A 262 75.15 -25.86 -10.92
C ASN A 262 75.21 -25.77 -12.45
N GLY A 263 76.36 -25.26 -12.95
CA GLY A 263 76.90 -25.41 -14.32
C GLY A 263 76.39 -24.40 -15.36
N THR A 264 77.18 -23.67 -16.14
CA THR A 264 78.63 -23.65 -16.41
C THR A 264 78.96 -22.35 -17.18
N PHE A 265 80.20 -21.87 -17.07
CA PHE A 265 80.87 -20.69 -17.67
C PHE A 265 80.42 -20.26 -19.09
N ILE A 266 80.43 -18.95 -19.44
CA ILE A 266 81.57 -18.24 -20.06
C ILE A 266 81.46 -16.70 -19.90
N LYS A 267 82.63 -16.08 -19.70
CA LYS A 267 83.00 -14.64 -19.60
C LYS A 267 82.41 -13.74 -20.71
N ILE A 268 82.19 -12.46 -20.38
CA ILE A 268 82.82 -11.28 -21.01
C ILE A 268 82.64 -10.05 -20.09
N ASP A 269 83.72 -9.26 -20.02
CA ASP A 269 84.01 -8.09 -19.20
C ASP A 269 83.33 -6.77 -19.65
N LYS A 270 83.34 -5.81 -18.71
CA LYS A 270 83.22 -4.33 -18.82
C LYS A 270 81.83 -3.69 -18.97
N ASN A 271 81.28 -3.17 -17.88
CA ASN A 271 81.42 -1.74 -17.53
C ASN A 271 80.83 -1.41 -16.14
N GLU A 272 81.45 -0.43 -15.51
CA GLU A 272 81.27 0.06 -14.14
C GLU A 272 79.92 0.77 -13.88
N GLN A 273 79.65 0.94 -12.58
CA GLN A 273 78.70 1.85 -11.93
C GLN A 273 77.25 1.35 -11.75
N ILE A 274 76.98 0.73 -10.60
CA ILE A 274 76.35 1.38 -9.42
C ILE A 274 76.17 0.28 -8.36
N SER A 275 77.16 0.17 -7.49
CA SER A 275 77.10 -0.55 -6.23
C SER A 275 76.60 0.41 -5.16
N GLU A 276 75.28 0.50 -4.95
CA GLU A 276 74.66 1.06 -3.73
C GLU A 276 73.13 0.91 -3.80
N LYS A 277 72.61 -0.30 -3.54
CA LYS A 277 71.20 -0.56 -3.11
C LYS A 277 70.82 -2.03 -2.90
N LEU A 278 71.78 -2.96 -2.78
CA LEU A 278 71.49 -4.40 -2.64
C LEU A 278 71.75 -5.00 -1.26
N SER A 279 71.99 -4.18 -0.22
CA SER A 279 72.25 -4.68 1.15
C SER A 279 71.14 -4.43 2.18
N HIS A 280 70.00 -3.83 1.81
CA HIS A 280 68.85 -3.69 2.72
C HIS A 280 67.52 -3.93 2.02
N LYS A 281 67.19 -5.21 1.79
CA LYS A 281 65.81 -5.73 1.63
C LYS A 281 65.83 -7.26 1.61
N ASN A 282 66.49 -7.85 2.60
CA ASN A 282 66.37 -9.27 2.94
C ASN A 282 66.00 -9.35 4.42
N GLU A 283 64.75 -9.02 4.73
CA GLU A 283 64.09 -9.48 5.95
C GLU A 283 62.56 -9.29 5.78
N ASN A 284 61.87 -10.44 5.69
CA ASN A 284 60.48 -10.67 6.10
C ASN A 284 59.33 -9.88 5.42
N GLU A 285 58.83 -10.41 4.30
CA GLU A 285 57.38 -10.46 4.02
C GLU A 285 56.99 -11.92 3.77
N LYS A 286 56.91 -12.70 4.86
CA LYS A 286 56.11 -13.93 4.90
C LYS A 286 54.66 -13.48 5.01
N VAL A 287 53.85 -13.64 3.95
CA VAL A 287 52.39 -13.69 4.13
C VAL A 287 52.13 -14.83 5.10
N ASN A 288 51.72 -14.47 6.31
CA ASN A 288 51.71 -15.36 7.45
C ASN A 288 50.53 -16.33 7.28
N ASP A 289 50.72 -17.63 7.45
CA ASP A 289 49.68 -18.67 7.30
C ASP A 289 48.37 -18.30 8.04
N GLU A 290 48.51 -17.60 9.17
CA GLU A 290 47.40 -17.11 9.98
C GLU A 290 46.57 -16.01 9.32
N GLU A 291 47.16 -15.14 8.49
CA GLU A 291 46.45 -14.02 7.86
C GLU A 291 45.49 -14.51 6.76
N LEU A 292 45.97 -15.36 5.84
CA LEU A 292 45.12 -15.92 4.78
C LEU A 292 44.03 -16.82 5.37
N TYR A 293 44.40 -17.68 6.33
CA TYR A 293 43.44 -18.52 7.03
C TYR A 293 42.36 -17.69 7.73
N LYS A 294 42.75 -16.65 8.47
CA LYS A 294 41.82 -15.76 9.18
C LYS A 294 40.94 -14.99 8.20
N ALA A 295 41.47 -14.54 7.07
CA ALA A 295 40.68 -13.92 6.01
C ALA A 295 39.63 -14.89 5.43
N ILE A 296 40.01 -16.16 5.18
CA ILE A 296 39.08 -17.20 4.71
C ILE A 296 38.02 -17.52 5.78
N GLU A 297 38.43 -17.63 7.05
CA GLU A 297 37.52 -17.84 8.17
C GLU A 297 36.52 -16.69 8.29
N ASP A 298 36.98 -15.45 8.27
CA ASP A 298 36.15 -14.26 8.43
C ASP A 298 35.16 -14.03 7.28
N PHE A 299 35.39 -14.64 6.11
CA PHE A 299 34.59 -14.38 4.91
C PHE A 299 33.72 -15.57 4.46
N TYR A 300 34.23 -16.80 4.55
CA TYR A 300 33.52 -17.99 4.05
C TYR A 300 32.93 -18.87 5.15
N ASN A 301 33.29 -18.68 6.42
CA ASN A 301 32.73 -19.48 7.52
C ASN A 301 31.25 -19.14 7.74
N GLY A 302 30.44 -20.19 7.93
CA GLY A 302 29.19 -20.07 8.66
C GLY A 302 28.04 -20.95 8.18
N TYR A 303 28.24 -21.86 7.22
CA TYR A 303 27.27 -22.95 7.04
C TYR A 303 27.30 -23.86 8.27
N GLN A 304 26.12 -24.17 8.80
CA GLN A 304 25.96 -25.03 9.98
C GLN A 304 25.06 -26.20 9.62
N LEU A 305 25.57 -27.42 9.79
CA LEU A 305 24.83 -28.66 9.63
C LEU A 305 24.67 -29.33 10.99
N ILE A 306 23.47 -29.77 11.33
CA ILE A 306 23.19 -30.41 12.61
C ILE A 306 22.73 -31.84 12.35
N ASP A 307 23.46 -32.81 12.88
CA ASP A 307 22.98 -34.18 12.96
C ASP A 307 22.00 -34.28 14.13
N LYS A 308 20.71 -34.37 13.83
CA LYS A 308 19.66 -34.42 14.86
C LYS A 308 19.76 -35.62 15.78
N TYR A 309 20.34 -36.74 15.32
CA TYR A 309 20.42 -37.95 16.11
C TYR A 309 21.55 -37.90 17.14
N SER A 310 22.73 -37.40 16.74
CA SER A 310 23.87 -37.26 17.64
C SER A 310 23.91 -35.92 18.39
N GLY A 311 23.15 -34.91 17.93
CA GLY A 311 23.21 -33.54 18.44
C GLY A 311 24.46 -32.77 18.03
N ILE A 312 25.35 -33.37 17.24
CA ILE A 312 26.62 -32.77 16.83
C ILE A 312 26.36 -31.69 15.77
N LYS A 313 26.94 -30.52 15.99
CA LYS A 313 26.97 -29.40 15.05
C LYS A 313 28.27 -29.41 14.26
N TYR A 314 28.17 -29.34 12.94
CA TYR A 314 29.29 -29.25 12.01
C TYR A 314 29.29 -27.86 11.36
N GLU A 315 30.40 -27.13 11.52
CA GLU A 315 30.64 -25.88 10.82
C GLU A 315 31.47 -26.17 9.57
N ILE A 316 30.92 -25.80 8.42
CA ILE A 316 31.49 -26.17 7.12
C ILE A 316 31.62 -24.96 6.20
N TYR A 317 32.56 -25.10 5.27
CA TYR A 317 32.85 -24.13 4.23
C TYR A 317 32.50 -24.71 2.85
N SER A 318 32.13 -23.82 1.92
CA SER A 318 32.02 -24.15 0.50
C SER A 318 33.40 -24.61 -0.02
N PRO A 319 33.55 -25.86 -0.48
CA PRO A 319 34.82 -26.36 -0.99
C PRO A 319 35.39 -25.51 -2.13
N TYR A 320 34.53 -25.10 -3.07
CA TYR A 320 34.95 -24.29 -4.21
C TYR A 320 35.49 -22.93 -3.77
N SER A 321 34.75 -22.20 -2.92
CA SER A 321 35.14 -20.86 -2.52
C SER A 321 36.47 -20.86 -1.75
N VAL A 322 36.66 -21.82 -0.83
CA VAL A 322 37.91 -21.98 -0.08
C VAL A 322 39.07 -22.34 -1.02
N ILE A 323 38.88 -23.34 -1.88
CA ILE A 323 39.96 -23.81 -2.78
C ILE A 323 40.38 -22.70 -3.74
N GLU A 324 39.44 -21.94 -4.31
CA GLU A 324 39.78 -20.83 -5.20
C GLU A 324 40.45 -19.67 -4.45
N ALA A 325 40.00 -19.35 -3.23
CA ALA A 325 40.64 -18.34 -2.39
C ALA A 325 42.10 -18.71 -2.04
N ILE A 326 42.38 -19.98 -1.75
CA ILE A 326 43.75 -20.45 -1.49
C ILE A 326 44.59 -20.39 -2.77
N LYS A 327 44.05 -20.82 -3.91
CA LYS A 327 44.77 -20.78 -5.20
C LYS A 327 45.16 -19.38 -5.63
N GLU A 328 44.25 -18.43 -5.47
CA GLU A 328 44.47 -17.03 -5.84
C GLU A 328 45.12 -16.22 -4.72
N GLU A 329 45.29 -16.79 -3.52
CA GLU A 329 45.78 -16.13 -2.31
C GLU A 329 44.99 -14.85 -1.96
N HIS A 330 43.70 -14.84 -2.30
CA HIS A 330 42.85 -13.67 -2.15
C HIS A 330 41.41 -14.09 -1.86
N VAL A 331 40.77 -13.43 -0.90
CA VAL A 331 39.37 -13.66 -0.57
C VAL A 331 38.48 -12.75 -1.42
N LYS A 332 37.54 -13.34 -2.16
CA LYS A 332 36.53 -12.60 -2.93
C LYS A 332 35.25 -13.42 -3.12
N ASN A 333 34.24 -12.82 -3.74
CA ASN A 333 32.99 -13.51 -4.03
C ASN A 333 33.11 -14.45 -5.25
N TYR A 334 33.47 -15.71 -5.04
CA TYR A 334 33.58 -16.72 -6.10
C TYR A 334 32.22 -17.25 -6.56
N GLN A 335 31.19 -17.14 -5.72
CA GLN A 335 29.82 -17.54 -6.06
C GLN A 335 29.08 -16.52 -6.97
N SER A 336 29.60 -15.30 -7.11
CA SER A 336 29.03 -14.23 -7.96
C SER A 336 28.80 -14.62 -9.42
N LYS A 337 29.59 -15.54 -9.97
CA LYS A 337 29.40 -16.09 -11.34
C LYS A 337 28.05 -16.80 -11.52
N ASN A 338 27.44 -17.28 -10.43
CA ASN A 338 26.16 -18.00 -10.44
C ASN A 338 24.99 -17.15 -9.92
N LYS A 339 25.14 -15.82 -9.84
CA LYS A 339 24.11 -14.92 -9.29
C LYS A 339 22.77 -14.96 -10.03
N GLU A 340 22.76 -15.31 -11.32
CA GLU A 340 21.55 -15.34 -12.15
C GLU A 340 20.47 -16.28 -11.60
N ILE A 341 20.87 -17.41 -11.01
CA ILE A 341 19.92 -18.39 -10.44
C ILE A 341 19.22 -17.78 -9.23
N LEU A 342 19.96 -17.18 -8.31
CA LEU A 342 19.42 -16.47 -7.16
C LEU A 342 18.49 -15.33 -7.61
N TYR A 343 18.93 -14.56 -8.60
CA TYR A 343 18.19 -13.40 -9.10
C TYR A 343 16.86 -13.84 -9.72
N ARG A 344 16.88 -14.84 -10.62
CA ARG A 344 15.67 -15.40 -11.24
C ARG A 344 14.74 -16.01 -10.19
N PHE A 345 15.27 -16.75 -9.22
CA PHE A 345 14.49 -17.34 -8.14
C PHE A 345 13.76 -16.27 -7.32
N ILE A 346 14.47 -15.20 -6.94
CA ILE A 346 13.89 -14.10 -6.17
C ILE A 346 12.92 -13.28 -7.02
N GLN A 347 13.20 -13.05 -8.31
CA GLN A 347 12.29 -12.39 -9.23
C GLN A 347 10.95 -13.14 -9.37
N ASN A 348 10.95 -14.47 -9.36
CA ASN A 348 9.74 -15.29 -9.47
C ASN A 348 8.98 -15.38 -8.14
N ASN A 349 9.67 -15.19 -7.02
CA ASN A 349 9.11 -15.30 -5.67
C ASN A 349 9.20 -13.97 -4.90
N PHE A 350 9.19 -12.84 -5.61
CA PHE A 350 9.59 -11.56 -5.04
C PHE A 350 8.70 -11.12 -3.89
N GLN A 351 7.38 -11.16 -4.07
CA GLN A 351 6.45 -10.76 -3.00
C GLN A 351 6.64 -11.61 -1.74
N ASN A 352 6.85 -12.93 -1.91
CA ASN A 352 7.10 -13.87 -0.82
C ASN A 352 8.40 -13.63 -0.05
N LEU A 353 9.43 -13.13 -0.72
CA LEU A 353 10.78 -13.09 -0.18
C LEU A 353 11.28 -11.68 0.15
N LYS A 354 10.73 -10.64 -0.47
CA LYS A 354 11.20 -9.25 -0.39
C LYS A 354 11.43 -8.80 1.06
N TYR A 355 10.42 -9.01 1.91
CA TYR A 355 10.47 -8.60 3.32
C TYR A 355 11.48 -9.46 4.10
N VAL A 356 11.44 -10.78 3.93
CA VAL A 356 12.33 -11.71 4.62
C VAL A 356 13.79 -11.46 4.28
N ILE A 357 14.12 -11.24 3.00
CA ILE A 357 15.47 -10.91 2.55
C ILE A 357 15.95 -9.61 3.21
N SER A 358 15.09 -8.60 3.25
CA SER A 358 15.41 -7.32 3.91
C SER A 358 15.66 -7.49 5.41
N LEU A 359 14.91 -8.38 6.08
CA LEU A 359 15.15 -8.73 7.48
C LEU A 359 16.44 -9.54 7.66
N LEU A 360 16.71 -10.53 6.80
CA LEU A 360 17.88 -11.41 6.87
C LEU A 360 19.19 -10.64 6.72
N ILE A 361 19.19 -9.54 5.97
CA ILE A 361 20.36 -8.66 5.83
C ILE A 361 20.57 -7.80 7.08
N LYS A 362 19.49 -7.44 7.79
CA LYS A 362 19.53 -6.59 8.99
C LYS A 362 19.78 -7.40 10.28
N GLN A 363 19.31 -8.64 10.33
CA GLN A 363 19.35 -9.51 11.50
C GLN A 363 20.35 -10.66 11.29
N LYS A 364 20.88 -11.24 12.38
CA LYS A 364 21.81 -12.38 12.27
C LYS A 364 21.09 -13.67 11.88
N SER A 365 19.92 -13.93 12.44
CA SER A 365 19.06 -15.08 12.14
C SER A 365 17.59 -14.72 12.36
N ILE A 366 16.70 -15.48 11.74
CA ILE A 366 15.24 -15.30 11.83
C ILE A 366 14.59 -16.65 12.13
N ASN A 367 13.76 -16.69 13.17
CA ASN A 367 12.91 -17.86 13.43
C ASN A 367 11.80 -17.94 12.38
N ILE A 368 11.63 -19.09 11.73
CA ILE A 368 10.66 -19.26 10.63
C ILE A 368 9.23 -18.98 11.10
N ASP A 369 8.86 -19.42 12.30
CA ASP A 369 7.49 -19.28 12.80
C ASP A 369 7.14 -17.80 13.09
N SER A 370 8.15 -16.96 13.38
CA SER A 370 7.97 -15.51 13.50
C SER A 370 7.62 -14.81 12.18
N LEU A 371 7.77 -15.48 11.04
CA LEU A 371 7.40 -14.97 9.72
C LEU A 371 5.93 -15.27 9.35
N LYS A 372 5.16 -15.91 10.24
CA LYS A 372 3.72 -16.08 10.08
C LYS A 372 3.03 -14.76 10.43
N PHE A 373 2.60 -14.02 9.41
CA PHE A 373 1.82 -12.80 9.59
C PHE A 373 0.32 -13.12 9.76
N GLN A 374 -0.44 -12.19 10.33
CA GLN A 374 -1.88 -12.34 10.53
C GLN A 374 -2.58 -12.66 9.20
N ASN A 375 -3.43 -13.69 9.20
CA ASN A 375 -4.21 -14.12 8.03
C ASN A 375 -3.40 -14.54 6.79
N ASP A 376 -2.13 -14.94 6.95
CA ASP A 376 -1.20 -15.24 5.84
C ASP A 376 -0.88 -16.74 5.65
N GLU A 377 -1.75 -17.69 6.02
CA GLU A 377 -1.35 -19.12 6.06
C GLU A 377 -0.87 -19.67 4.70
N ILE A 378 -1.58 -19.34 3.61
CA ILE A 378 -1.22 -19.82 2.26
C ILE A 378 0.12 -19.23 1.81
N SER A 379 0.33 -17.91 1.95
CA SER A 379 1.60 -17.30 1.53
C SER A 379 2.72 -17.63 2.50
N PHE A 380 2.42 -17.87 3.78
CA PHE A 380 3.41 -18.32 4.77
C PHE A 380 3.99 -19.68 4.39
N GLU A 381 3.17 -20.66 4.03
CA GLU A 381 3.68 -21.97 3.59
C GLU A 381 4.47 -21.85 2.28
N LYS A 382 4.03 -21.01 1.34
CA LYS A 382 4.79 -20.71 0.11
C LYS A 382 6.14 -20.04 0.40
N ARG A 383 6.17 -19.05 1.31
CA ARG A 383 7.37 -18.36 1.79
C ARG A 383 8.31 -19.34 2.48
N LYS A 384 7.82 -20.16 3.40
CA LYS A 384 8.58 -21.20 4.11
C LYS A 384 9.19 -22.21 3.14
N SER A 385 8.42 -22.69 2.17
CA SER A 385 8.91 -23.56 1.10
C SER A 385 10.04 -22.89 0.29
N ASN A 386 9.84 -21.63 -0.12
CA ASN A 386 10.85 -20.85 -0.85
C ASN A 386 12.14 -20.61 -0.04
N LEU A 387 12.02 -20.40 1.27
CA LEU A 387 13.18 -20.26 2.15
C LEU A 387 13.96 -21.56 2.29
N PHE A 388 13.28 -22.71 2.40
CA PHE A 388 13.96 -24.01 2.39
C PHE A 388 14.60 -24.32 1.03
N LEU A 389 13.98 -23.94 -0.09
CA LEU A 389 14.62 -24.04 -1.41
C LEU A 389 15.94 -23.25 -1.44
N LEU A 390 15.98 -22.03 -0.90
CA LEU A 390 17.22 -21.26 -0.79
C LEU A 390 18.27 -21.93 0.12
N VAL A 391 17.86 -22.66 1.16
CA VAL A 391 18.76 -23.50 1.97
C VAL A 391 19.36 -24.63 1.14
N HIS A 392 18.54 -25.34 0.37
CA HIS A 392 19.02 -26.42 -0.52
C HIS A 392 19.92 -25.90 -1.65
N TYR A 393 19.65 -24.70 -2.17
CA TYR A 393 20.53 -24.03 -3.13
C TYR A 393 21.83 -23.48 -2.52
N GLY A 394 21.97 -23.51 -1.18
CA GLY A 394 23.15 -23.03 -0.47
C GLY A 394 23.20 -21.51 -0.28
N TYR A 395 22.11 -20.78 -0.52
CA TYR A 395 22.03 -19.34 -0.29
C TYR A 395 21.59 -18.99 1.13
N LEU A 396 21.05 -19.93 1.90
CA LEU A 396 20.71 -19.75 3.31
C LEU A 396 21.22 -20.93 4.15
N GLY A 397 21.54 -20.66 5.41
CA GLY A 397 21.73 -21.68 6.44
C GLY A 397 20.43 -21.95 7.21
N TYR A 398 20.32 -23.15 7.78
CA TYR A 398 19.18 -23.54 8.62
C TYR A 398 19.65 -24.20 9.91
N ASN A 399 19.26 -23.62 11.04
CA ASN A 399 19.44 -24.22 12.34
C ASN A 399 18.18 -24.99 12.73
N SER A 400 18.23 -26.30 12.53
CA SER A 400 17.08 -27.17 12.78
C SER A 400 16.69 -27.34 14.25
N SER A 401 17.57 -27.01 15.20
CA SER A 401 17.28 -27.06 16.64
C SER A 401 16.48 -25.84 17.12
N LYS A 402 16.69 -24.67 16.50
CA LYS A 402 16.01 -23.42 16.83
C LYS A 402 14.91 -23.01 15.84
N ASN A 403 14.76 -23.78 14.76
CA ASN A 403 13.92 -23.44 13.61
C ASN A 403 14.26 -22.06 13.01
N GLU A 404 15.55 -21.74 12.91
CA GLU A 404 16.05 -20.45 12.44
C GLU A 404 16.72 -20.55 11.07
N ILE A 405 16.51 -19.55 10.22
CA ILE A 405 17.23 -19.35 8.95
C ILE A 405 18.16 -18.14 9.04
N PHE A 406 19.26 -18.17 8.31
CA PHE A 406 20.25 -17.10 8.34
C PHE A 406 21.07 -17.04 7.05
N ILE A 407 21.72 -15.91 6.80
CA ILE A 407 22.71 -15.79 5.73
C ILE A 407 24.03 -16.41 6.23
N PRO A 408 24.57 -17.43 5.56
CA PRO A 408 25.62 -18.27 6.14
C PRO A 408 26.94 -17.54 6.35
N ASN A 409 27.37 -16.69 5.41
CA ASN A 409 28.68 -16.06 5.46
C ASN A 409 28.71 -14.73 4.67
N LYS A 410 29.85 -14.02 4.69
CA LYS A 410 30.00 -12.71 4.00
C LYS A 410 29.87 -12.84 2.48
N GLU A 411 30.37 -13.94 1.90
CA GLU A 411 30.24 -14.20 0.46
C GLU A 411 28.77 -14.16 0.00
N ILE A 412 27.88 -14.84 0.72
CA ILE A 412 26.45 -14.84 0.38
C ILE A 412 25.77 -13.52 0.75
N LEU A 413 26.18 -12.88 1.85
CA LEU A 413 25.66 -11.56 2.24
C LEU A 413 25.89 -10.51 1.15
N GLU A 414 27.08 -10.50 0.53
CA GLU A 414 27.38 -9.61 -0.60
C GLU A 414 26.45 -9.86 -1.79
N LEU A 415 26.12 -11.11 -2.13
CA LEU A 415 25.18 -11.42 -3.22
C LEU A 415 23.80 -10.82 -2.96
N PHE A 416 23.30 -10.93 -1.73
CA PHE A 416 22.02 -10.33 -1.35
C PHE A 416 22.07 -8.80 -1.36
N LYS A 417 23.18 -8.19 -0.92
CA LYS A 417 23.38 -6.73 -1.01
C LYS A 417 23.38 -6.24 -2.45
N PHE A 418 24.17 -6.89 -3.32
CA PHE A 418 24.19 -6.58 -4.76
C PHE A 418 22.82 -6.75 -5.41
N LEU A 419 22.00 -7.71 -4.96
CA LEU A 419 20.65 -7.87 -5.45
C LEU A 419 19.76 -6.68 -5.05
N ILE A 420 19.75 -6.27 -3.79
CA ILE A 420 18.90 -5.15 -3.33
C ILE A 420 19.26 -3.84 -4.03
N GLU A 421 20.55 -3.63 -4.33
CA GLU A 421 21.03 -2.44 -5.03
C GLU A 421 20.76 -2.47 -6.54
N SER A 422 20.46 -3.66 -7.09
CA SER A 422 20.25 -3.86 -8.53
C SER A 422 19.01 -3.14 -9.07
N GLU A 423 19.05 -2.81 -10.37
CA GLU A 423 17.92 -2.24 -11.08
C GLU A 423 16.70 -3.19 -11.11
N ILE A 424 16.96 -4.50 -11.15
CA ILE A 424 15.93 -5.55 -11.05
C ILE A 424 15.13 -5.38 -9.77
N TRP A 425 15.80 -5.28 -8.61
CA TRP A 425 15.11 -5.14 -7.33
C TRP A 425 14.34 -3.82 -7.25
N LYS A 426 14.94 -2.72 -7.70
CA LYS A 426 14.27 -1.41 -7.77
C LYS A 426 13.01 -1.45 -8.64
N ASN A 427 13.05 -2.14 -9.78
CA ASN A 427 11.90 -2.29 -10.67
C ASN A 427 10.79 -3.16 -10.06
N LEU A 428 11.14 -4.26 -9.38
CA LEU A 428 10.17 -5.10 -8.67
C LEU A 428 9.59 -4.43 -7.43
N ASN A 429 10.36 -3.58 -6.77
CA ASN A 429 9.97 -2.87 -5.54
C ASN A 429 9.12 -1.62 -5.80
N LYS A 430 8.67 -1.37 -7.04
CA LYS A 430 7.75 -0.26 -7.33
C LYS A 430 6.42 -0.53 -6.63
N SER A 431 5.91 0.46 -5.92
CA SER A 431 4.59 0.40 -5.29
C SER A 431 3.51 0.31 -6.36
N THR A 432 2.63 -0.69 -6.26
CA THR A 432 1.39 -0.71 -6.99
C THR A 432 0.49 0.41 -6.50
N LYS A 433 -0.25 1.04 -7.43
CA LYS A 433 -1.06 2.23 -7.12
C LYS A 433 -2.52 1.88 -6.88
N ILE A 434 -2.98 0.78 -7.47
CA ILE A 434 -4.39 0.40 -7.50
C ILE A 434 -4.61 -0.88 -6.71
N PHE A 435 -3.84 -1.93 -7.01
CA PHE A 435 -4.01 -3.24 -6.39
C PHE A 435 -3.06 -3.43 -5.22
N ASN A 436 -3.59 -3.68 -4.02
CA ASN A 436 -2.84 -3.78 -2.76
C ASN A 436 -1.80 -2.65 -2.58
N PRO A 437 -2.19 -1.36 -2.52
CA PRO A 437 -1.23 -0.26 -2.38
C PRO A 437 -0.44 -0.28 -1.06
N GLY A 438 -0.97 -0.96 -0.03
CA GLY A 438 -0.32 -1.13 1.27
C GLY A 438 -0.37 0.12 2.16
N GLU A 439 0.49 0.16 3.19
CA GLU A 439 0.45 1.19 4.24
C GLU A 439 1.23 2.47 3.94
N ASN A 440 1.99 2.54 2.84
CA ASN A 440 2.96 3.62 2.58
C ASN A 440 2.35 5.02 2.61
N ASN A 441 1.25 5.26 1.89
CA ASN A 441 0.61 6.57 1.83
C ASN A 441 0.07 7.02 3.20
N TYR A 442 -0.43 6.07 4.00
CA TYR A 442 -0.90 6.36 5.35
C TYR A 442 0.27 6.60 6.31
N SER A 443 1.32 5.78 6.22
CA SER A 443 2.57 5.96 6.97
C SER A 443 3.21 7.33 6.73
N GLU A 444 3.24 7.78 5.47
CA GLU A 444 3.71 9.12 5.11
C GLU A 444 2.81 10.22 5.71
N PHE A 445 1.49 10.06 5.63
CA PHE A 445 0.55 10.99 6.27
C PHE A 445 0.74 11.06 7.79
N LEU A 446 1.04 9.95 8.46
CA LEU A 446 1.27 9.87 9.90
C LEU A 446 2.52 10.63 10.37
N LYS A 447 3.44 11.01 9.47
CA LYS A 447 4.61 11.84 9.79
C LYS A 447 4.24 13.31 10.05
N ASN A 448 3.03 13.74 9.69
CA ASN A 448 2.56 15.09 9.98
C ASN A 448 2.28 15.24 11.48
N ASP A 449 2.60 16.42 12.03
CA ASP A 449 2.41 16.70 13.46
C ASP A 449 0.92 16.71 13.87
N TYR A 450 0.06 17.29 13.02
CA TYR A 450 -1.34 17.58 13.33
C TYR A 450 -2.33 16.46 13.02
N VAL A 451 -1.90 15.19 13.13
CA VAL A 451 -2.74 14.03 12.84
C VAL A 451 -3.70 13.75 13.99
N VAL A 452 -4.99 13.64 13.65
CA VAL A 452 -6.04 13.17 14.56
C VAL A 452 -6.35 11.71 14.25
N ASP A 453 -6.34 10.87 15.28
CA ASP A 453 -6.61 9.45 15.16
C ASP A 453 -8.12 9.16 15.05
N LYS A 454 -8.54 8.70 13.87
CA LYS A 454 -9.90 8.26 13.53
C LYS A 454 -9.98 6.77 13.18
N THR A 455 -9.00 5.97 13.60
CA THR A 455 -8.89 4.55 13.24
C THR A 455 -10.06 3.68 13.71
N GLU A 456 -10.79 4.09 14.75
CA GLU A 456 -12.02 3.41 15.22
C GLU A 456 -13.12 3.30 14.15
N LEU A 457 -13.09 4.14 13.09
CA LEU A 457 -13.97 4.00 11.93
C LEU A 457 -13.92 2.57 11.35
N ILE A 458 -12.74 1.96 11.31
CA ILE A 458 -12.54 0.61 10.79
C ILE A 458 -13.37 -0.42 11.57
N LEU A 459 -13.54 -0.26 12.87
CA LEU A 459 -14.36 -1.18 13.68
C LEU A 459 -15.81 -1.18 13.23
N HIS A 460 -16.35 -0.02 12.83
CA HIS A 460 -17.70 0.07 12.29
C HIS A 460 -17.82 -0.59 10.91
N LEU A 461 -16.80 -0.44 10.05
CA LEU A 461 -16.76 -1.10 8.75
C LEU A 461 -16.60 -2.62 8.89
N ASN A 462 -15.76 -3.08 9.83
CA ASN A 462 -15.56 -4.50 10.11
C ASN A 462 -16.84 -5.19 10.59
N LYS A 463 -17.70 -4.51 11.36
CA LYS A 463 -19.01 -5.05 11.75
C LYS A 463 -19.93 -5.33 10.57
N ILE A 464 -19.74 -4.63 9.45
CA ILE A 464 -20.54 -4.80 8.24
C ILE A 464 -20.04 -6.03 7.46
N ILE A 465 -18.74 -6.30 7.52
CA ILE A 465 -18.12 -7.52 6.99
C ILE A 465 -18.72 -8.73 7.73
N ASN A 466 -19.39 -9.62 6.99
CA ASN A 466 -20.13 -10.81 7.48
C ASN A 466 -21.50 -10.55 8.14
N SER A 467 -22.04 -9.33 8.08
CA SER A 467 -23.43 -9.06 8.49
C SER A 467 -24.43 -9.27 7.33
N ASN A 468 -25.73 -9.36 7.65
CA ASN A 468 -26.82 -9.34 6.66
C ASN A 468 -27.13 -7.92 6.12
N ILE A 469 -26.33 -6.91 6.49
CA ILE A 469 -26.49 -5.51 6.07
C ILE A 469 -25.83 -5.33 4.69
N THR A 470 -26.15 -4.25 3.98
CA THR A 470 -25.51 -3.96 2.70
C THR A 470 -23.99 -3.80 2.89
N LYS A 471 -23.21 -4.53 2.10
CA LYS A 471 -21.73 -4.47 2.13
C LYS A 471 -21.14 -3.28 1.37
N ASN A 472 -21.98 -2.38 0.88
CA ASN A 472 -21.55 -1.24 0.07
C ASN A 472 -21.94 0.05 0.78
N ILE A 473 -20.95 0.85 1.12
CA ILE A 473 -21.11 2.07 1.92
C ILE A 473 -20.65 3.25 1.08
N CYS A 474 -21.47 4.29 1.01
CA CYS A 474 -21.11 5.55 0.38
C CYS A 474 -21.13 6.66 1.42
N ILE A 475 -19.97 7.26 1.70
CA ILE A 475 -19.86 8.42 2.59
C ILE A 475 -19.50 9.64 1.77
N THR A 476 -20.46 10.54 1.59
CA THR A 476 -20.29 11.79 0.86
C THR A 476 -20.09 12.94 1.82
N ARG A 477 -19.13 13.80 1.50
CA ARG A 477 -18.77 14.95 2.32
C ARG A 477 -18.10 16.02 1.48
N PRO A 478 -18.13 17.30 1.88
CA PRO A 478 -17.52 18.38 1.14
C PRO A 478 -16.02 18.20 0.92
N ARG A 479 -15.44 19.01 0.03
CA ARG A 479 -13.99 19.04 -0.13
C ARG A 479 -13.32 19.42 1.18
N ARG A 480 -12.13 18.84 1.43
CA ARG A 480 -11.29 19.03 2.63
C ARG A 480 -11.76 18.35 3.89
N PHE A 481 -12.85 17.59 3.83
CA PHE A 481 -13.31 16.82 4.98
C PHE A 481 -12.59 15.47 5.14
N GLY A 482 -11.27 15.44 5.17
CA GLY A 482 -10.47 14.24 5.51
C GLY A 482 -10.61 12.99 4.58
N LYS A 483 -11.27 13.09 3.42
CA LYS A 483 -11.56 11.96 2.50
C LYS A 483 -10.34 11.10 2.17
N THR A 484 -9.30 11.72 1.62
CA THR A 484 -8.08 11.03 1.18
C THR A 484 -7.37 10.34 2.33
N VAL A 485 -7.36 10.93 3.53
CA VAL A 485 -6.76 10.33 4.73
C VAL A 485 -7.53 9.07 5.14
N THR A 486 -8.87 9.13 5.09
CA THR A 486 -9.72 7.97 5.36
C THR A 486 -9.46 6.86 4.35
N VAL A 487 -9.41 7.18 3.05
CA VAL A 487 -9.09 6.23 1.98
C VAL A 487 -7.72 5.57 2.23
N ASN A 488 -6.68 6.36 2.48
CA ASN A 488 -5.33 5.83 2.76
C ASN A 488 -5.30 4.94 4.00
N MET A 489 -6.04 5.30 5.05
CA MET A 489 -6.17 4.50 6.27
C MET A 489 -6.85 3.15 6.01
N LEU A 490 -7.97 3.14 5.27
CA LEU A 490 -8.68 1.90 4.91
C LEU A 490 -7.86 1.00 3.99
N VAL A 491 -7.16 1.60 3.03
CA VAL A 491 -6.21 0.91 2.16
C VAL A 491 -5.11 0.26 3.01
N ALA A 492 -4.49 1.01 3.93
CA ALA A 492 -3.45 0.48 4.80
C ALA A 492 -3.92 -0.67 5.69
N TYR A 493 -5.18 -0.62 6.15
CA TYR A 493 -5.74 -1.66 7.02
C TYR A 493 -6.11 -2.94 6.26
N TYR A 494 -6.83 -2.83 5.14
CA TYR A 494 -7.36 -4.00 4.45
C TYR A 494 -6.39 -4.63 3.45
N SER A 495 -5.43 -3.86 2.89
CA SER A 495 -4.56 -4.33 1.80
C SER A 495 -3.70 -5.50 2.25
N PHE A 496 -3.80 -6.61 1.52
CA PHE A 496 -2.91 -7.73 1.68
C PHE A 496 -1.47 -7.30 1.44
N THR A 497 -0.59 -7.71 2.36
CA THR A 497 0.84 -7.48 2.28
C THR A 497 1.56 -8.65 2.94
N GLU A 498 2.73 -8.97 2.39
CA GLU A 498 3.63 -10.02 2.85
C GLU A 498 4.56 -9.56 3.98
N SER A 499 4.20 -8.46 4.63
CA SER A 499 4.97 -7.83 5.70
C SER A 499 4.03 -7.41 6.83
N LYS A 500 4.56 -7.34 8.05
CA LYS A 500 3.78 -6.86 9.19
C LYS A 500 3.34 -5.42 8.95
N ILE A 501 2.03 -5.18 8.98
CA ILE A 501 1.44 -3.83 9.03
C ILE A 501 1.65 -3.29 10.44
N THR A 502 2.28 -2.12 10.56
CA THR A 502 2.67 -1.57 11.89
C THR A 502 2.09 -0.19 12.17
N VAL A 503 1.54 0.49 11.15
CA VAL A 503 0.96 1.84 11.29
C VAL A 503 -0.21 1.94 12.29
N PHE A 504 -0.79 0.81 12.70
CA PHE A 504 -1.91 0.74 13.65
C PHE A 504 -1.51 0.37 15.07
N ASP A 505 -0.29 -0.13 15.32
CA ASP A 505 0.13 -0.70 16.61
C ASP A 505 -0.10 0.28 17.78
N ASN A 506 0.08 1.59 17.54
CA ASN A 506 -0.06 2.67 18.53
C ASN A 506 -1.32 3.55 18.37
N LYS A 507 -2.36 3.07 17.68
CA LYS A 507 -3.58 3.83 17.37
C LYS A 507 -4.75 3.49 18.28
N LYS A 508 -5.80 4.33 18.30
CA LYS A 508 -7.03 4.11 19.09
C LYS A 508 -7.66 2.74 18.78
N ILE A 509 -7.62 2.32 17.52
CA ILE A 509 -8.15 1.00 17.11
C ILE A 509 -7.48 -0.17 17.83
N SER A 510 -6.16 -0.11 18.10
CA SER A 510 -5.42 -1.25 18.68
C SER A 510 -5.75 -1.53 20.14
N LYS A 511 -6.52 -0.63 20.78
CA LYS A 511 -7.05 -0.79 22.14
C LYS A 511 -8.31 -1.65 22.21
N ASN A 512 -8.92 -2.00 21.08
CA ASN A 512 -10.16 -2.79 21.02
C ASN A 512 -9.85 -4.25 20.72
N GLU A 513 -10.50 -5.21 21.38
CA GLU A 513 -10.30 -6.63 21.09
C GLU A 513 -10.75 -6.99 19.65
N GLY A 514 -10.03 -7.90 19.00
CA GLY A 514 -10.33 -8.35 17.64
C GLY A 514 -10.13 -7.30 16.54
N TRP A 515 -9.52 -6.16 16.85
CA TRP A 515 -9.29 -5.08 15.88
C TRP A 515 -8.45 -5.50 14.68
N ASP A 516 -7.63 -6.53 14.80
CA ASP A 516 -6.69 -7.04 13.81
C ASP A 516 -7.25 -8.22 12.99
N GLU A 517 -8.50 -8.65 13.24
CA GLU A 517 -9.13 -9.80 12.58
C GLU A 517 -9.06 -9.73 11.05
N TYR A 518 -9.24 -8.53 10.49
CA TYR A 518 -9.26 -8.26 9.05
C TYR A 518 -8.01 -7.54 8.54
N LEU A 519 -7.04 -7.25 9.43
CA LEU A 519 -5.82 -6.52 9.08
C LEU A 519 -5.02 -7.33 8.04
N GLY A 520 -4.78 -6.72 6.87
CA GLY A 520 -4.04 -7.31 5.76
C GLY A 520 -4.68 -8.55 5.12
N LYS A 521 -5.97 -8.81 5.33
CA LYS A 521 -6.62 -10.07 4.91
C LYS A 521 -7.12 -10.08 3.46
N TYR A 522 -7.38 -8.92 2.88
CA TYR A 522 -8.09 -8.80 1.62
C TYR A 522 -7.24 -8.21 0.51
N ASN A 523 -7.58 -8.53 -0.73
CA ASN A 523 -7.08 -7.71 -1.83
C ASN A 523 -7.80 -6.36 -1.80
N VAL A 524 -7.09 -5.26 -2.01
CA VAL A 524 -7.67 -3.93 -2.13
C VAL A 524 -7.54 -3.45 -3.56
N ILE A 525 -8.62 -2.91 -4.12
CA ILE A 525 -8.61 -2.15 -5.36
C ILE A 525 -8.99 -0.71 -5.04
N LEU A 526 -8.03 0.21 -5.23
CA LEU A 526 -8.21 1.64 -5.06
C LEU A 526 -8.45 2.32 -6.41
N LEU A 527 -9.66 2.83 -6.62
CA LEU A 527 -10.02 3.64 -7.77
C LEU A 527 -10.12 5.11 -7.36
N ASN A 528 -9.09 5.89 -7.65
CA ASN A 528 -9.19 7.35 -7.61
C ASN A 528 -9.57 7.86 -9.00
N ASN A 529 -10.83 8.28 -9.15
CA ASN A 529 -11.40 8.69 -10.43
C ASN A 529 -10.72 9.89 -11.09
N LEU A 530 -10.03 10.74 -10.34
CA LEU A 530 -9.25 11.84 -10.90
C LEU A 530 -8.22 11.33 -11.92
N ASN A 531 -7.64 10.14 -11.69
CA ASN A 531 -6.60 9.57 -12.56
C ASN A 531 -7.13 9.05 -13.91
N TYR A 532 -8.44 8.88 -14.04
CA TYR A 532 -9.07 8.19 -15.17
C TYR A 532 -10.06 9.05 -15.92
N PHE A 533 -10.78 9.94 -15.24
CA PHE A 533 -11.93 10.64 -15.82
C PHE A 533 -11.76 12.16 -15.91
N LEU A 534 -10.70 12.73 -15.30
CA LEU A 534 -10.40 14.16 -15.38
C LEU A 534 -10.15 14.63 -16.82
N VAL A 535 -9.53 13.79 -17.65
CA VAL A 535 -9.24 14.08 -19.07
C VAL A 535 -9.65 12.88 -19.93
N GLY A 536 -10.27 13.15 -21.08
CA GLY A 536 -10.68 12.12 -22.06
C GLY A 536 -12.14 11.67 -21.90
N ASN A 537 -12.54 10.65 -22.65
CA ASN A 537 -13.89 10.08 -22.59
C ASN A 537 -14.00 8.93 -21.58
N ILE A 538 -15.23 8.53 -21.24
CA ILE A 538 -15.49 7.54 -20.20
C ILE A 538 -14.98 6.15 -20.60
N THR A 539 -15.19 5.74 -21.85
CA THR A 539 -14.71 4.46 -22.38
C THR A 539 -13.20 4.28 -22.21
N LYS A 540 -12.38 5.27 -22.60
CA LYS A 540 -10.92 5.21 -22.42
C LYS A 540 -10.52 5.18 -20.94
N GLY A 541 -11.26 5.89 -20.08
CA GLY A 541 -11.07 5.85 -18.64
C GLY A 541 -11.28 4.44 -18.08
N ILE A 542 -12.36 3.76 -18.49
CA ILE A 542 -12.68 2.39 -18.09
C ILE A 542 -11.62 1.40 -18.61
N GLU A 543 -11.20 1.51 -19.88
CA GLU A 543 -10.14 0.68 -20.44
C GLU A 543 -8.82 0.86 -19.67
N LYS A 544 -8.48 2.09 -19.29
CA LYS A 544 -7.31 2.39 -18.48
C LYS A 544 -7.40 1.76 -17.08
N ILE A 545 -8.57 1.81 -16.43
CA ILE A 545 -8.80 1.12 -15.14
C ILE A 545 -8.54 -0.38 -15.29
N LYS A 546 -9.19 -1.05 -16.25
CA LYS A 546 -9.01 -2.49 -16.50
C LYS A 546 -7.54 -2.84 -16.74
N LYS A 547 -6.88 -2.06 -17.62
CA LYS A 547 -5.46 -2.22 -17.93
C LYS A 547 -4.60 -2.10 -16.69
N SER A 548 -4.79 -1.06 -15.89
CA SER A 548 -3.95 -0.83 -14.72
C SER A 548 -4.19 -1.85 -13.59
N ILE A 549 -5.42 -2.35 -13.41
CA ILE A 549 -5.69 -3.47 -12.50
C ILE A 549 -4.91 -4.72 -12.95
N ILE A 550 -5.03 -5.10 -14.23
CA ILE A 550 -4.34 -6.29 -14.77
C ILE A 550 -2.82 -6.14 -14.66
N ASP A 551 -2.29 -4.97 -15.03
CA ASP A 551 -0.84 -4.71 -15.00
C ASP A 551 -0.32 -4.72 -13.54
N ASP A 552 -1.03 -4.16 -12.56
CA ASP A 552 -0.66 -4.22 -11.13
C ASP A 552 -0.76 -5.67 -10.58
N VAL A 553 -1.81 -6.43 -10.91
CA VAL A 553 -1.94 -7.83 -10.48
C VAL A 553 -0.80 -8.69 -11.03
N LYS A 554 -0.37 -8.45 -12.29
CA LYS A 554 0.79 -9.14 -12.88
C LYS A 554 2.12 -8.86 -12.17
N MET A 555 2.22 -7.75 -11.42
CA MET A 555 3.39 -7.49 -10.56
C MET A 555 3.37 -8.35 -9.29
N TYR A 556 2.21 -8.81 -8.84
CA TYR A 556 2.05 -9.74 -7.72
C TYR A 556 2.16 -11.20 -8.17
N ASP A 557 1.51 -11.54 -9.28
CA ASP A 557 1.51 -12.87 -9.86
C ASP A 557 1.85 -12.79 -11.36
N LYS A 558 3.09 -13.13 -11.70
CA LYS A 558 3.59 -13.13 -13.08
C LYS A 558 2.86 -14.14 -13.99
N HIS A 559 2.23 -15.16 -13.40
CA HIS A 559 1.47 -16.17 -14.13
C HIS A 559 -0.01 -15.79 -14.28
N PHE A 560 -0.40 -14.60 -13.84
CA PHE A 560 -1.78 -14.12 -13.99
C PHE A 560 -2.14 -13.87 -15.46
N GLU A 561 -3.00 -14.73 -15.99
CA GLU A 561 -3.50 -14.66 -17.37
C GLU A 561 -4.90 -14.02 -17.43
N CYS A 562 -4.97 -12.83 -18.01
CA CYS A 562 -6.22 -12.09 -18.18
C CYS A 562 -6.14 -11.17 -19.41
N ASP A 563 -7.16 -11.20 -20.26
CA ASP A 563 -7.30 -10.28 -21.39
C ASP A 563 -8.01 -8.99 -20.96
N LYS A 564 -7.53 -7.84 -21.45
CA LYS A 564 -8.12 -6.51 -21.22
C LYS A 564 -9.51 -6.37 -21.85
N LYS A 565 -9.84 -7.19 -22.85
CA LYS A 565 -11.16 -7.25 -23.49
C LYS A 565 -12.23 -7.85 -22.58
N GLU A 566 -11.84 -8.59 -21.55
CA GLU A 566 -12.79 -9.20 -20.61
C GLU A 566 -13.61 -8.14 -19.85
N ASN A 567 -14.81 -8.54 -19.40
CA ASN A 567 -15.63 -7.71 -18.53
C ASN A 567 -14.95 -7.55 -17.15
N ILE A 568 -15.11 -6.39 -16.51
CA ILE A 568 -14.55 -6.12 -15.18
C ILE A 568 -14.97 -7.16 -14.14
N LYS A 569 -16.19 -7.70 -14.22
CA LYS A 569 -16.65 -8.77 -13.32
C LYS A 569 -15.82 -10.06 -13.46
N GLU A 570 -15.44 -10.43 -14.68
CA GLU A 570 -14.57 -11.59 -14.95
C GLU A 570 -13.14 -11.32 -14.50
N ILE A 571 -12.61 -10.12 -14.72
CA ILE A 571 -11.28 -9.73 -14.20
C ILE A 571 -11.24 -9.90 -12.68
N ILE A 572 -12.26 -9.42 -11.96
CA ILE A 572 -12.37 -9.55 -10.49
C ILE A 572 -12.47 -11.02 -10.06
N LYS A 573 -13.20 -11.85 -10.80
CA LYS A 573 -13.30 -13.29 -10.55
C LYS A 573 -11.96 -14.00 -10.73
N LYS A 574 -11.24 -13.72 -11.82
CA LYS A 574 -9.90 -14.29 -12.05
C LYS A 574 -8.89 -13.87 -10.97
N ILE A 575 -8.96 -12.63 -10.49
CA ILE A 575 -8.13 -12.17 -9.36
C ILE A 575 -8.44 -12.99 -8.10
N TYR A 576 -9.72 -13.27 -7.83
CA TYR A 576 -10.09 -14.13 -6.71
C TYR A 576 -9.58 -15.56 -6.90
N GLU A 577 -9.73 -16.14 -8.10
CA GLU A 577 -9.24 -17.49 -8.42
C GLU A 577 -7.71 -17.62 -8.30
N SER A 578 -6.94 -16.60 -8.69
CA SER A 578 -5.48 -16.62 -8.59
C SER A 578 -4.96 -16.39 -7.17
N THR A 579 -5.63 -15.53 -6.40
CA THR A 579 -5.15 -15.12 -5.07
C THR A 579 -5.85 -15.80 -3.90
N ASN A 580 -6.99 -16.45 -4.15
CA ASN A 580 -7.94 -16.98 -3.17
C ASN A 580 -8.37 -15.97 -2.09
N ARG A 581 -8.43 -14.67 -2.43
CA ARG A 581 -8.75 -13.57 -1.50
C ARG A 581 -9.84 -12.67 -2.06
N LYS A 582 -10.87 -12.43 -1.25
CA LYS A 582 -11.92 -11.45 -1.57
C LYS A 582 -11.35 -10.04 -1.63
N ILE A 583 -12.10 -9.14 -2.29
CA ILE A 583 -11.68 -7.78 -2.60
C ILE A 583 -12.43 -6.77 -1.73
N VAL A 584 -11.70 -5.82 -1.15
CA VAL A 584 -12.22 -4.56 -0.64
C VAL A 584 -12.06 -3.51 -1.75
N LEU A 585 -13.17 -2.99 -2.25
CA LEU A 585 -13.19 -1.99 -3.32
C LEU A 585 -13.31 -0.59 -2.70
N ILE A 586 -12.36 0.29 -2.99
CA ILE A 586 -12.36 1.67 -2.50
C ILE A 586 -12.42 2.60 -3.70
N ILE A 587 -13.47 3.43 -3.77
CA ILE A 587 -13.68 4.39 -4.86
C ILE A 587 -13.67 5.81 -4.29
N ASP A 588 -12.68 6.60 -4.71
CA ASP A 588 -12.52 8.01 -4.34
C ASP A 588 -12.88 8.91 -5.52
N GLU A 589 -13.48 10.07 -5.23
CA GLU A 589 -14.00 11.03 -6.20
C GLU A 589 -14.97 10.40 -7.22
N TRP A 590 -15.85 9.51 -6.74
CA TRP A 590 -16.79 8.77 -7.59
C TRP A 590 -17.70 9.72 -8.42
N ASP A 591 -18.09 10.85 -7.82
CA ASP A 591 -19.03 11.83 -8.36
C ASP A 591 -18.40 12.78 -9.39
N LEU A 592 -17.09 12.70 -9.63
CA LEU A 592 -16.34 13.56 -10.55
C LEU A 592 -16.98 13.64 -11.94
N VAL A 593 -17.40 12.50 -12.49
CA VAL A 593 -18.01 12.41 -13.83
C VAL A 593 -19.31 13.20 -13.93
N PHE A 594 -20.05 13.32 -12.82
CA PHE A 594 -21.31 14.05 -12.79
C PHE A 594 -21.12 15.55 -12.63
N ARG A 595 -20.05 15.95 -11.93
CA ARG A 595 -19.68 17.36 -11.73
C ARG A 595 -19.06 18.01 -12.97
N ASP A 596 -18.59 17.24 -13.94
CA ASP A 596 -18.01 17.77 -15.16
C ASP A 596 -19.13 18.12 -16.18
N PRO A 597 -19.34 19.42 -16.50
CA PRO A 597 -20.36 19.83 -17.46
C PRO A 597 -20.04 19.40 -18.89
N LYS A 598 -18.78 19.06 -19.20
CA LYS A 598 -18.37 18.59 -20.53
C LYS A 598 -18.80 17.15 -20.81
N LYS A 599 -19.24 16.40 -19.79
CA LYS A 599 -19.69 15.00 -19.94
C LYS A 599 -21.18 14.98 -20.23
N ASP A 600 -21.53 14.41 -21.38
CA ASP A 600 -22.92 14.22 -21.78
C ASP A 600 -23.64 13.14 -20.96
N LYS A 601 -24.94 13.02 -21.20
CA LYS A 601 -25.82 12.06 -20.53
C LYS A 601 -25.43 10.61 -20.82
N GLU A 602 -25.04 10.30 -22.05
CA GLU A 602 -24.63 8.95 -22.45
C GLU A 602 -23.36 8.51 -21.72
N SER A 603 -22.35 9.39 -21.64
CA SER A 603 -21.12 9.16 -20.87
C SER A 603 -21.40 8.90 -19.39
N LYS A 604 -22.32 9.65 -18.79
CA LYS A 604 -22.72 9.47 -17.38
C LYS A 604 -23.43 8.12 -17.17
N ILE A 605 -24.30 7.71 -18.11
CA ILE A 605 -24.95 6.40 -18.09
C ILE A 605 -23.93 5.27 -18.25
N GLU A 606 -22.96 5.41 -19.18
CA GLU A 606 -21.89 4.45 -19.40
C GLU A 606 -21.08 4.24 -18.10
N TYR A 607 -20.72 5.32 -17.42
CA TYR A 607 -20.02 5.25 -16.13
C TYR A 607 -20.85 4.54 -15.04
N LEU A 608 -22.14 4.85 -14.92
CA LEU A 608 -23.04 4.17 -13.98
C LEU A 608 -23.19 2.68 -14.27
N ASN A 609 -23.29 2.31 -15.55
CA ASN A 609 -23.35 0.91 -15.97
C ASN A 609 -22.06 0.17 -15.59
N PHE A 610 -20.90 0.81 -15.77
CA PHE A 610 -19.62 0.26 -15.33
C PHE A 610 -19.59 0.00 -13.82
N LEU A 611 -19.97 0.98 -12.99
CA LEU A 611 -20.03 0.81 -11.53
C LEU A 611 -21.02 -0.31 -11.13
N THR A 612 -22.17 -0.36 -11.79
CA THR A 612 -23.18 -1.39 -11.54
C THR A 612 -22.64 -2.79 -11.86
N LEU A 613 -21.97 -2.96 -13.00
CA LEU A 613 -21.34 -4.24 -13.38
C LEU A 613 -20.22 -4.66 -12.43
N LEU A 614 -19.46 -3.71 -11.91
CA LEU A 614 -18.36 -3.96 -10.98
C LEU A 614 -18.88 -4.44 -9.62
N ILE A 615 -19.95 -3.82 -9.10
CA ILE A 615 -20.36 -3.94 -7.69
C ILE A 615 -21.55 -4.89 -7.51
N LYS A 616 -22.58 -4.79 -8.35
CA LYS A 616 -23.86 -5.49 -8.15
C LYS A 616 -23.69 -7.00 -8.28
N ASP A 617 -24.20 -7.74 -7.29
CA ASP A 617 -24.17 -9.21 -7.24
C ASP A 617 -22.76 -9.80 -7.45
N ASN A 618 -21.72 -9.11 -6.96
CA ASN A 618 -20.34 -9.57 -7.03
C ASN A 618 -19.93 -10.23 -5.71
N GLN A 619 -19.90 -11.56 -5.67
CA GLN A 619 -19.55 -12.34 -4.46
C GLN A 619 -18.07 -12.23 -4.06
N ASN A 620 -17.21 -11.83 -5.00
CA ASN A 620 -15.77 -11.69 -4.79
C ASN A 620 -15.41 -10.36 -4.12
N ILE A 621 -16.33 -9.38 -4.07
CA ILE A 621 -16.16 -8.14 -3.31
C ILE A 621 -16.79 -8.33 -1.92
N ILE A 622 -16.02 -8.14 -0.86
CA ILE A 622 -16.49 -8.27 0.53
C ILE A 622 -16.99 -6.95 1.11
N LEU A 623 -16.42 -5.82 0.68
CA LEU A 623 -16.76 -4.48 1.14
C LEU A 623 -16.51 -3.50 -0.01
N THR A 624 -17.45 -2.59 -0.25
CA THR A 624 -17.24 -1.43 -1.10
C THR A 624 -17.32 -0.16 -0.25
N TYR A 625 -16.26 0.64 -0.23
CA TYR A 625 -16.26 1.98 0.36
C TYR A 625 -16.15 3.02 -0.75
N MET A 626 -17.16 3.86 -0.87
CA MET A 626 -17.21 4.92 -1.86
C MET A 626 -17.27 6.29 -1.19
N THR A 627 -16.53 7.26 -1.71
CA THR A 627 -16.56 8.63 -1.20
C THR A 627 -16.46 9.66 -2.32
N GLY A 628 -17.11 10.80 -2.10
CA GLY A 628 -17.28 11.87 -3.08
C GLY A 628 -17.88 13.11 -2.41
N ILE A 629 -18.28 14.10 -3.22
CA ILE A 629 -18.94 15.30 -2.73
C ILE A 629 -20.47 15.14 -2.77
N LEU A 630 -21.00 14.69 -3.90
CA LEU A 630 -22.44 14.57 -4.14
C LEU A 630 -23.01 13.17 -3.81
N PRO A 631 -24.25 13.07 -3.33
CA PRO A 631 -24.92 11.79 -3.02
C PRO A 631 -25.50 11.05 -4.26
N ILE A 632 -25.63 9.72 -4.14
CA ILE A 632 -26.17 8.77 -5.12
C ILE A 632 -27.68 8.88 -5.30
N LYS A 633 -28.46 9.04 -4.20
CA LYS A 633 -29.93 9.01 -4.20
C LYS A 633 -30.62 10.00 -5.16
N SER A 634 -29.87 10.91 -5.74
CA SER A 634 -30.38 12.04 -6.48
C SER A 634 -30.32 11.88 -8.02
N TYR A 635 -29.82 10.79 -8.62
CA TYR A 635 -29.71 10.69 -10.09
C TYR A 635 -30.93 10.01 -10.79
N GLU A 636 -31.59 10.68 -11.76
CA GLU A 636 -32.71 10.11 -12.56
C GLU A 636 -32.27 9.02 -13.56
N LEU A 637 -30.98 8.97 -13.91
CA LEU A 637 -30.50 8.25 -15.10
C LEU A 637 -30.26 6.75 -14.93
N ASN A 638 -30.41 6.16 -13.74
CA ASN A 638 -30.37 4.70 -13.59
C ASN A 638 -30.85 4.20 -12.21
N SER A 639 -31.82 3.29 -12.24
CA SER A 639 -32.28 2.50 -11.07
C SER A 639 -31.25 1.49 -10.56
N GLY A 640 -30.14 1.28 -11.28
CA GLY A 640 -29.17 0.20 -11.07
C GLY A 640 -28.33 0.29 -9.80
N LEU A 641 -27.84 1.48 -9.42
CA LEU A 641 -27.07 1.70 -8.18
C LEU A 641 -27.96 2.09 -6.98
N ARG A 642 -29.21 2.48 -7.25
CA ARG A 642 -30.16 2.90 -6.23
C ARG A 642 -30.53 1.69 -5.35
N GLY A 643 -30.33 1.83 -4.04
CA GLY A 643 -30.59 0.74 -3.08
C GLY A 643 -29.47 -0.30 -2.98
N ILE A 644 -28.35 -0.14 -3.69
CA ILE A 644 -27.16 -1.01 -3.53
C ILE A 644 -26.28 -0.56 -2.34
N PHE A 645 -26.32 0.74 -2.04
CA PHE A 645 -25.47 1.39 -1.05
C PHE A 645 -26.26 1.88 0.16
N ASP A 646 -25.68 1.67 1.35
CA ASP A 646 -25.99 2.48 2.52
C ASP A 646 -25.25 3.81 2.40
N GLU A 647 -26.03 4.86 2.16
CA GLU A 647 -25.54 6.19 1.85
C GLU A 647 -25.63 7.13 3.05
N PHE A 648 -24.52 7.84 3.30
CA PHE A 648 -24.37 8.85 4.32
C PHE A 648 -23.89 10.16 3.69
N SER A 649 -24.55 11.26 4.04
CA SER A 649 -24.29 12.60 3.52
C SER A 649 -24.43 13.67 4.60
N MET A 650 -24.10 14.92 4.26
CA MET A 650 -24.20 16.07 5.20
C MET A 650 -25.64 16.45 5.59
N VAL A 651 -26.67 15.87 4.97
CA VAL A 651 -28.07 16.12 5.33
C VAL A 651 -28.72 14.96 6.11
N SER A 652 -27.97 13.88 6.35
CA SER A 652 -28.48 12.65 6.98
C SER A 652 -27.77 12.34 8.29
N ASP A 653 -28.54 12.02 9.33
CA ASP A 653 -28.04 11.46 10.58
C ASP A 653 -27.35 10.12 10.29
N ASN A 654 -26.16 9.88 10.88
CA ASN A 654 -25.37 8.70 10.52
C ASN A 654 -24.44 8.19 11.61
N ASN A 655 -24.19 6.88 11.61
CA ASN A 655 -23.32 6.19 12.56
C ASN A 655 -21.84 6.51 12.42
N PHE A 656 -21.46 7.24 11.37
CA PHE A 656 -20.09 7.60 11.06
C PHE A 656 -19.73 9.02 11.48
N THR A 657 -20.68 9.74 12.09
CA THR A 657 -20.59 11.18 12.36
C THR A 657 -19.30 11.59 13.08
N LYS A 658 -18.90 10.86 14.14
CA LYS A 658 -17.65 11.09 14.90
C LYS A 658 -16.39 10.99 14.04
N TYR A 659 -16.44 10.29 12.92
CA TYR A 659 -15.32 10.01 12.02
C TYR A 659 -15.38 10.80 10.70
N VAL A 660 -16.46 11.56 10.48
CA VAL A 660 -16.60 12.43 9.31
C VAL A 660 -15.50 13.47 9.31
N ASP A 661 -15.22 14.09 10.47
CA ASP A 661 -14.07 14.98 10.60
C ASP A 661 -13.63 15.31 12.04
N PHE A 662 -12.86 16.39 12.21
CA PHE A 662 -12.47 16.92 13.52
C PHE A 662 -13.71 17.30 14.33
N THR A 663 -13.81 16.70 15.50
CA THR A 663 -14.82 17.00 16.52
C THR A 663 -14.28 18.02 17.51
N GLU A 664 -15.14 18.64 18.30
CA GLU A 664 -14.74 19.56 19.37
C GLU A 664 -13.65 18.96 20.30
N ASP A 665 -13.74 17.67 20.62
CA ASP A 665 -12.75 16.98 21.45
C ASP A 665 -11.37 16.88 20.76
N ASP A 666 -11.35 16.63 19.45
CA ASP A 666 -10.10 16.59 18.67
C ASP A 666 -9.44 17.98 18.63
N ILE A 667 -10.23 19.06 18.51
CA ILE A 667 -9.72 20.43 18.56
C ILE A 667 -9.08 20.72 19.93
N LYS A 668 -9.75 20.32 21.02
CA LYS A 668 -9.22 20.48 22.38
C LYS A 668 -7.90 19.74 22.54
N GLU A 669 -7.79 18.52 22.02
CA GLU A 669 -6.56 17.71 22.05
C GLU A 669 -5.43 18.39 21.26
N LEU A 670 -5.69 18.84 20.03
CA LEU A 670 -4.73 19.56 19.20
C LEU A 670 -4.26 20.86 19.85
N CYS A 671 -5.20 21.65 20.41
CA CYS A 671 -4.88 22.89 21.12
C CYS A 671 -3.99 22.61 22.34
N LYS A 672 -4.30 21.61 23.16
CA LYS A 672 -3.49 21.22 24.32
C LYS A 672 -2.08 20.78 23.93
N LYS A 673 -1.92 20.15 22.76
CA LYS A 673 -0.63 19.63 22.28
C LYS A 673 0.26 20.71 21.70
N TYR A 674 -0.30 21.70 21.01
CA TYR A 674 0.46 22.67 20.21
C TYR A 674 0.40 24.12 20.69
N LEU A 675 -0.49 24.45 21.64
CA LEU A 675 -0.62 25.78 22.22
C LEU A 675 -0.17 25.76 23.70
N ASN A 676 0.55 26.79 24.14
CA ASN A 676 1.14 26.86 25.49
C ASN A 676 0.09 26.95 26.61
N LYS A 677 0.39 26.33 27.77
CA LYS A 677 -0.44 26.37 29.00
C LYS A 677 -0.74 27.77 29.53
N GLU A 678 0.19 28.72 29.41
CA GLU A 678 -0.01 30.12 29.88
C GLU A 678 -1.07 30.90 29.06
N ILE A 679 -1.52 30.38 27.92
CA ILE A 679 -2.56 30.98 27.04
C ILE A 679 -3.93 30.31 27.23
N LEU A 680 -4.00 29.20 27.98
CA LEU A 680 -5.24 28.41 28.18
C LEU A 680 -6.16 28.95 29.29
N ASP A 681 -5.65 29.75 30.24
CA ASP A 681 -6.41 30.24 31.41
C ASP A 681 -6.94 31.68 31.29
N TYR A 682 -6.54 32.45 30.28
CA TYR A 682 -6.96 33.86 30.15
C TYR A 682 -8.15 34.01 29.20
N SER A 683 -9.26 34.55 29.73
CA SER A 683 -10.43 34.93 28.94
C SER A 683 -10.08 36.00 27.91
N TYR A 684 -10.81 35.99 26.77
CA TYR A 684 -10.67 36.93 25.65
C TYR A 684 -10.67 38.41 26.08
N GLU A 685 -11.41 38.75 27.15
CA GLU A 685 -11.54 40.12 27.68
C GLU A 685 -10.31 40.58 28.47
N THR A 686 -9.58 39.64 29.09
CA THR A 686 -8.39 39.92 29.91
C THR A 686 -7.17 40.22 29.04
N GLN A 687 -7.09 39.64 27.83
CA GLN A 687 -5.99 39.93 26.89
C GLN A 687 -6.11 41.30 26.21
N ILE A 688 -7.34 41.78 25.93
CA ILE A 688 -7.58 43.10 25.33
C ILE A 688 -7.26 44.23 26.34
N SER A 689 -7.48 43.99 27.63
CA SER A 689 -7.26 44.98 28.69
C SER A 689 -5.78 45.15 29.05
N ILE A 690 -4.98 44.09 29.01
CA ILE A 690 -3.52 44.17 29.24
C ILE A 690 -2.78 44.84 28.07
N ARG A 691 -3.28 44.69 26.83
CA ARG A 691 -2.57 45.10 25.59
C ARG A 691 -2.83 46.53 25.11
N LYS A 692 -3.57 47.36 25.86
CA LYS A 692 -3.83 48.75 25.45
C LYS A 692 -2.72 49.73 25.80
N ASN A 693 -1.74 49.35 26.62
CA ASN A 693 -0.81 50.31 27.19
C ASN A 693 0.65 50.21 26.72
N ASP A 694 1.08 49.18 26.00
CA ASP A 694 2.45 49.10 25.48
C ASP A 694 2.49 48.24 24.19
N PHE A 695 3.28 48.66 23.20
CA PHE A 695 3.56 48.08 21.86
C PHE A 695 2.91 48.74 20.62
N ASP A 696 3.77 49.07 19.65
CA ASP A 696 3.47 49.62 18.32
C ASP A 696 2.60 48.67 17.46
N GLU A 697 1.75 49.23 16.61
CA GLU A 697 0.74 48.56 15.76
C GLU A 697 1.28 47.47 14.79
N LYS A 698 2.60 47.30 14.67
CA LYS A 698 3.23 46.32 13.75
C LYS A 698 3.39 44.91 14.32
N ASP A 699 3.31 44.71 15.64
CA ASP A 699 3.54 43.41 16.30
C ASP A 699 2.26 42.76 16.88
N MET A 700 1.13 42.90 16.17
CA MET A 700 -0.13 42.24 16.54
C MET A 700 -0.07 40.72 16.30
N VAL A 701 0.69 39.99 17.13
CA VAL A 701 0.61 38.52 17.22
C VAL A 701 -0.66 38.19 18.02
N ILE A 702 -1.75 37.94 17.29
CA ILE A 702 -2.96 37.36 17.86
C ILE A 702 -2.60 35.92 18.23
N ALA A 703 -2.39 35.65 19.52
CA ALA A 703 -2.17 34.30 20.01
C ALA A 703 -3.46 33.49 19.84
N THR A 704 -3.48 32.52 18.92
CA THR A 704 -4.61 31.60 18.75
C THR A 704 -4.80 30.74 19.99
N ASN A 705 -6.05 30.58 20.44
CA ASN A 705 -6.45 29.63 21.48
C ASN A 705 -7.71 28.84 21.04
N TYR A 706 -8.11 27.86 21.86
CA TYR A 706 -9.26 27.01 21.59
C TYR A 706 -10.57 27.79 21.36
N GLU A 707 -10.87 28.78 22.21
CA GLU A 707 -12.10 29.59 22.09
C GLU A 707 -12.12 30.42 20.80
N MET A 708 -10.96 30.93 20.38
CA MET A 708 -10.83 31.65 19.13
C MET A 708 -11.04 30.74 17.91
N ILE A 709 -10.48 29.52 17.94
CA ILE A 709 -10.72 28.50 16.88
C ILE A 709 -12.19 28.13 16.83
N LYS A 710 -12.81 27.86 17.99
CA LYS A 710 -14.25 27.56 18.10
C LYS A 710 -15.09 28.68 17.51
N LYS A 711 -14.83 29.93 17.87
CA LYS A 711 -15.58 31.10 17.38
C LYS A 711 -15.47 31.32 15.86
N TRP A 712 -14.40 30.87 15.23
CA TRP A 712 -14.11 31.17 13.82
C TRP A 712 -14.42 30.02 12.86
N TYR A 713 -14.15 28.78 13.30
CA TYR A 713 -14.21 27.58 12.45
C TYR A 713 -15.31 26.57 12.84
N ASN A 714 -15.94 26.69 14.02
CA ASN A 714 -17.08 25.83 14.38
C ASN A 714 -18.30 26.17 13.53
N GLY A 715 -19.05 25.16 13.08
CA GLY A 715 -20.27 25.45 12.33
C GLY A 715 -21.05 24.30 11.71
N TYR A 716 -20.46 23.12 11.54
CA TYR A 716 -21.18 21.99 10.97
C TYR A 716 -21.69 21.09 12.10
N ARG A 717 -23.00 20.80 12.10
CA ARG A 717 -23.60 19.93 13.12
C ARG A 717 -24.14 18.67 12.49
N LEU A 718 -23.71 17.53 13.00
CA LEU A 718 -24.17 16.21 12.57
C LEU A 718 -24.65 15.42 13.78
N ILE A 719 -25.63 14.55 13.56
CA ILE A 719 -26.21 13.71 14.60
C ILE A 719 -25.80 12.26 14.34
N ASN A 720 -25.28 11.62 15.38
CA ASN A 720 -25.04 10.19 15.33
C ASN A 720 -26.35 9.43 15.58
N GLN A 721 -26.70 8.57 14.62
CA GLN A 721 -27.97 7.85 14.63
C GLN A 721 -28.06 6.80 15.76
N ASN A 722 -26.94 6.23 16.20
CA ASN A 722 -26.93 5.19 17.24
C ASN A 722 -27.20 5.72 18.66
N ASP A 723 -26.63 6.88 19.01
CA ASP A 723 -26.68 7.45 20.37
C ASP A 723 -27.45 8.78 20.45
N GLY A 724 -27.89 9.34 19.31
CA GLY A 724 -28.56 10.63 19.23
C GLY A 724 -27.66 11.82 19.57
N LYS A 725 -26.35 11.61 19.73
CA LYS A 725 -25.40 12.64 20.15
C LYS A 725 -25.11 13.59 18.98
N GLU A 726 -25.17 14.89 19.28
CA GLU A 726 -24.76 15.95 18.36
C GLU A 726 -23.24 16.12 18.40
N TYR A 727 -22.63 16.22 17.21
CA TYR A 727 -21.22 16.52 17.05
C TYR A 727 -21.06 17.83 16.29
N ASP A 728 -20.30 18.74 16.88
CA ASP A 728 -19.76 19.92 16.20
C ASP A 728 -18.52 19.49 15.41
N ILE A 729 -18.61 19.63 14.09
CA ILE A 729 -17.62 19.20 13.10
C ILE A 729 -16.90 20.43 12.54
N TYR A 730 -15.58 20.31 12.45
CA TYR A 730 -14.65 21.35 12.00
C TYR A 730 -13.89 20.88 10.77
N THR A 731 -13.47 21.83 9.93
CA THR A 731 -12.63 21.55 8.78
C THR A 731 -11.15 21.42 9.21
N PRO A 732 -10.47 20.28 8.96
CA PRO A 732 -9.09 20.07 9.40
C PRO A 732 -8.13 21.10 8.86
N TYR A 733 -8.25 21.42 7.57
CA TYR A 733 -7.30 22.29 6.91
C TYR A 733 -7.25 23.66 7.58
N SER A 734 -8.41 24.26 7.84
CA SER A 734 -8.51 25.59 8.44
C SER A 734 -8.02 25.61 9.89
N VAL A 735 -8.37 24.59 10.67
CA VAL A 735 -7.91 24.43 12.06
C VAL A 735 -6.40 24.20 12.12
N ILE A 736 -5.87 23.28 11.32
CA ILE A 736 -4.43 22.97 11.27
C ILE A 736 -3.66 24.24 10.91
N LYS A 737 -4.09 24.99 9.88
CA LYS A 737 -3.44 26.25 9.51
C LYS A 737 -3.52 27.32 10.59
N ALA A 738 -4.62 27.37 11.34
CA ALA A 738 -4.75 28.31 12.44
C ALA A 738 -3.80 27.99 13.61
N ILE A 739 -3.59 26.70 13.90
CA ILE A 739 -2.67 26.22 14.94
C ILE A 739 -1.22 26.39 14.47
N GLU A 740 -0.90 25.95 13.25
CA GLU A 740 0.45 26.00 12.65
C GLU A 740 0.96 27.44 12.55
N ASN A 741 0.12 28.35 12.03
CA ASN A 741 0.47 29.77 11.93
C ASN A 741 0.28 30.55 13.24
N LYS A 742 -0.26 29.89 14.28
CA LYS A 742 -0.67 30.49 15.56
C LYS A 742 -1.54 31.74 15.36
N LYS A 743 -2.35 31.78 14.30
CA LYS A 743 -3.14 32.95 13.89
C LYS A 743 -4.51 32.52 13.39
N ILE A 744 -5.56 33.22 13.83
CA ILE A 744 -6.89 33.10 13.21
C ILE A 744 -6.89 33.88 11.89
N GLY A 745 -7.34 33.23 10.83
CA GLY A 745 -7.33 33.80 9.50
C GLY A 745 -8.17 33.01 8.50
N TYR A 746 -8.42 33.62 7.36
CA TYR A 746 -9.15 33.00 6.26
C TYR A 746 -8.22 31.98 5.57
N TYR A 747 -8.52 30.70 5.76
CA TYR A 747 -7.77 29.55 5.22
C TYR A 747 -8.60 28.74 4.22
N TRP A 748 -9.80 29.20 3.88
CA TRP A 748 -10.61 28.60 2.83
C TRP A 748 -9.93 28.79 1.48
N ILE A 749 -9.44 27.71 0.89
CA ILE A 749 -8.89 27.75 -0.46
C ILE A 749 -10.03 27.84 -1.48
N LYS A 750 -9.92 28.68 -2.51
CA LYS A 750 -10.92 28.75 -3.60
C LYS A 750 -10.82 27.48 -4.46
N THR A 751 -11.95 26.83 -4.75
CA THR A 751 -11.98 25.62 -5.60
C THR A 751 -12.60 25.91 -6.98
N GLU A 752 -12.40 25.09 -8.01
CA GLU A 752 -13.05 25.27 -9.32
C GLU A 752 -14.59 25.40 -9.21
N THR A 753 -15.20 24.75 -8.22
CA THR A 753 -16.65 24.79 -7.93
C THR A 753 -17.12 26.12 -7.29
N TYR A 754 -16.18 27.03 -7.00
CA TYR A 754 -16.46 28.43 -6.68
C TYR A 754 -17.01 29.19 -7.90
N GLY A 755 -16.58 28.84 -9.12
CA GLY A 755 -17.13 29.42 -10.35
C GLY A 755 -18.59 29.01 -10.56
N ASP A 756 -18.88 27.71 -10.37
CA ASP A 756 -20.25 27.19 -10.47
C ASP A 756 -21.17 27.81 -9.40
N LEU A 757 -20.68 27.96 -8.16
CA LEU A 757 -21.37 28.64 -7.05
C LEU A 757 -21.81 30.06 -7.41
N ILE A 758 -20.89 30.85 -7.97
CA ILE A 758 -21.12 32.21 -8.44
C ILE A 758 -22.27 32.18 -9.46
N ASP A 759 -22.15 31.36 -10.50
CA ASP A 759 -23.14 31.30 -11.57
C ASP A 759 -24.53 30.87 -11.07
N TYR A 760 -24.61 30.02 -10.03
CA TYR A 760 -25.89 29.62 -9.42
C TYR A 760 -26.53 30.73 -8.59
N ILE A 761 -25.74 31.46 -7.80
CA ILE A 761 -26.22 32.59 -6.98
C ILE A 761 -26.66 33.76 -7.87
N PHE A 762 -25.91 34.06 -8.93
CA PHE A 762 -26.20 35.19 -9.82
C PHE A 762 -27.39 34.97 -10.76
N LYS A 763 -27.86 33.73 -10.96
CA LYS A 763 -29.09 33.41 -11.72
C LYS A 763 -30.39 33.87 -11.03
N ASP A 764 -30.36 34.15 -9.73
CA ASP A 764 -31.47 34.77 -8.97
C ASP A 764 -32.85 34.10 -9.11
N ILE A 765 -32.88 32.77 -9.02
CA ILE A 765 -34.11 32.00 -9.21
C ILE A 765 -34.99 32.14 -7.97
N LYS A 766 -36.18 32.73 -8.13
CA LYS A 766 -37.24 32.82 -7.09
C LYS A 766 -36.77 33.43 -5.75
N GLY A 767 -35.92 34.46 -5.81
CA GLY A 767 -35.46 35.20 -4.63
C GLY A 767 -34.38 34.49 -3.82
N LEU A 768 -33.50 33.74 -4.49
CA LEU A 768 -32.35 33.06 -3.87
C LEU A 768 -31.36 34.08 -3.27
N LYS A 769 -31.25 35.28 -3.86
CA LYS A 769 -30.39 36.35 -3.33
C LYS A 769 -30.84 36.83 -1.96
N GLU A 770 -32.14 37.02 -1.76
CA GLU A 770 -32.71 37.41 -0.47
C GLU A 770 -32.44 36.36 0.61
N ASP A 771 -32.62 35.08 0.27
CA ASP A 771 -32.31 33.97 1.18
C ASP A 771 -30.83 33.97 1.58
N ILE A 772 -29.91 34.24 0.65
CA ILE A 772 -28.47 34.33 0.95
C ILE A 772 -28.17 35.50 1.89
N ILE A 773 -28.81 36.66 1.69
CA ILE A 773 -28.65 37.83 2.58
C ILE A 773 -29.17 37.50 3.99
N ILE A 774 -30.31 36.81 4.11
CA ILE A 774 -30.84 36.33 5.39
C ILE A 774 -29.81 35.42 6.09
N LEU A 775 -29.26 34.45 5.34
CA LEU A 775 -28.24 33.52 5.85
C LEU A 775 -26.94 34.24 6.28
N MET A 776 -26.50 35.28 5.55
CA MET A 776 -25.34 36.11 5.89
C MET A 776 -25.52 36.91 7.18
N ASN A 777 -26.76 37.29 7.52
CA ASN A 777 -27.11 37.90 8.80
C ASN A 777 -27.16 36.90 9.97
N GLN A 778 -26.61 35.69 9.79
CA GLN A 778 -26.59 34.59 10.77
C GLN A 778 -27.99 34.08 11.14
N GLU A 779 -28.98 34.31 10.28
CA GLU A 779 -30.31 33.73 10.44
C GLU A 779 -30.37 32.32 9.84
N LYS A 780 -31.39 31.55 10.26
CA LYS A 780 -31.64 30.19 9.77
C LYS A 780 -32.81 30.21 8.79
N LEU A 781 -32.73 29.41 7.72
CA LEU A 781 -33.79 29.31 6.73
C LEU A 781 -34.33 27.88 6.62
N LYS A 782 -35.65 27.71 6.67
CA LYS A 782 -36.27 26.39 6.54
C LYS A 782 -36.33 25.97 5.07
N ILE A 783 -35.82 24.78 4.77
CA ILE A 783 -35.86 24.23 3.41
C ILE A 783 -36.54 22.86 3.39
N ASN A 784 -37.07 22.49 2.23
CA ASN A 784 -37.41 21.11 1.93
C ASN A 784 -36.30 20.52 1.04
N ILE A 785 -35.63 19.47 1.52
CA ILE A 785 -34.55 18.77 0.81
C ILE A 785 -35.06 17.74 -0.21
N ASP A 786 -36.33 17.33 -0.15
CA ASP A 786 -36.93 16.32 -1.05
C ASP A 786 -36.85 16.64 -2.56
N PRO A 787 -36.94 17.91 -3.02
CA PRO A 787 -36.84 18.25 -4.44
C PRO A 787 -35.42 18.09 -5.00
N TYR A 788 -34.42 17.77 -4.18
CA TYR A 788 -33.04 17.61 -4.61
C TYR A 788 -32.85 16.29 -5.37
N ILE A 789 -32.67 16.42 -6.68
CA ILE A 789 -32.40 15.35 -7.64
C ILE A 789 -31.23 15.84 -8.48
N ASN A 790 -30.03 15.25 -8.37
CA ASN A 790 -28.88 15.34 -9.27
C ASN A 790 -29.28 15.00 -10.72
N ASP A 791 -30.02 15.89 -11.37
CA ASP A 791 -30.49 15.77 -12.75
C ASP A 791 -29.47 16.37 -13.72
N VAL A 792 -29.04 15.51 -14.63
CA VAL A 792 -28.11 15.80 -15.72
C VAL A 792 -28.70 16.77 -16.76
N ASN A 793 -30.01 17.02 -16.75
CA ASN A 793 -30.69 17.86 -17.75
C ASN A 793 -30.91 19.31 -17.30
N THR A 794 -30.08 19.86 -16.41
CA THR A 794 -30.18 21.27 -15.97
C THR A 794 -31.52 21.68 -15.30
N LYS A 795 -32.43 20.74 -15.00
CA LYS A 795 -33.70 21.05 -14.31
C LYS A 795 -33.52 21.33 -12.81
N GLU A 796 -32.44 20.86 -12.18
CA GLU A 796 -32.05 21.24 -10.81
C GLU A 796 -31.99 22.75 -10.61
N TYR A 797 -31.51 23.44 -11.63
CA TYR A 797 -31.25 24.88 -11.61
C TYR A 797 -32.52 25.71 -11.88
N THR A 798 -33.70 25.14 -11.59
CA THR A 798 -34.99 25.85 -11.59
C THR A 798 -35.65 25.86 -10.19
N ASN A 799 -35.09 25.12 -9.22
CA ASN A 799 -35.60 25.01 -7.87
C ASN A 799 -34.61 25.53 -6.82
N LYS A 800 -35.03 26.55 -6.08
CA LYS A 800 -34.27 27.19 -5.00
C LYS A 800 -33.76 26.20 -3.95
N ASN A 801 -34.59 25.24 -3.52
CA ASN A 801 -34.21 24.28 -2.50
C ASN A 801 -33.15 23.28 -2.98
N ALA A 802 -33.15 22.91 -4.26
CA ALA A 802 -32.14 22.03 -4.83
C ALA A 802 -30.77 22.72 -4.83
N ILE A 803 -30.71 24.00 -5.23
CA ILE A 803 -29.48 24.81 -5.17
C ILE A 803 -28.96 24.88 -3.73
N LEU A 804 -29.83 25.24 -2.77
CA LEU A 804 -29.45 25.32 -1.35
C LEU A 804 -28.96 23.97 -0.80
N THR A 805 -29.56 22.86 -1.22
CA THR A 805 -29.11 21.51 -0.83
C THR A 805 -27.74 21.18 -1.41
N THR A 806 -27.47 21.55 -2.67
CA THR A 806 -26.14 21.42 -3.28
C THR A 806 -25.09 22.22 -2.48
N LEU A 807 -25.42 23.43 -2.02
CA LEU A 807 -24.51 24.23 -1.20
C LEU A 807 -24.15 23.56 0.14
N ILE A 808 -25.05 22.76 0.70
CA ILE A 808 -24.77 21.95 1.90
C ILE A 808 -23.73 20.88 1.57
N HIS A 809 -23.91 20.13 0.49
CA HIS A 809 -22.96 19.09 0.07
C HIS A 809 -21.59 19.64 -0.35
N LEU A 810 -21.56 20.87 -0.88
CA LEU A 810 -20.32 21.61 -1.18
C LEU A 810 -19.64 22.19 0.07
N GLY A 811 -20.33 22.21 1.22
CA GLY A 811 -19.82 22.72 2.50
C GLY A 811 -19.99 24.21 2.71
N TYR A 812 -20.71 24.94 1.84
CA TYR A 812 -20.99 26.36 2.02
C TYR A 812 -22.18 26.63 2.97
N LEU A 813 -23.05 25.64 3.16
CA LEU A 813 -24.13 25.69 4.14
C LEU A 813 -24.05 24.48 5.06
N ALA A 814 -24.58 24.63 6.27
CA ALA A 814 -24.83 23.53 7.20
C ALA A 814 -26.33 23.27 7.30
N TYR A 815 -26.69 22.02 7.59
CA TYR A 815 -28.07 21.57 7.75
C TYR A 815 -28.33 21.12 9.18
N ASP A 816 -29.43 21.59 9.76
CA ASP A 816 -29.96 21.17 11.05
C ASP A 816 -31.12 20.21 10.78
N SER A 817 -30.83 18.90 10.82
CA SER A 817 -31.80 17.85 10.49
C SER A 817 -33.02 17.83 11.41
N LYS A 818 -32.87 18.23 12.68
CA LYS A 818 -33.98 18.30 13.65
C LYS A 818 -35.01 19.36 13.27
N ASN A 819 -34.54 20.52 12.81
CA ASN A 819 -35.41 21.67 12.52
C ASN A 819 -35.68 21.88 11.02
N SER A 820 -35.03 21.08 10.16
CA SER A 820 -35.03 21.23 8.70
C SER A 820 -34.58 22.62 8.24
N ASN A 821 -33.60 23.19 8.95
CA ASN A 821 -33.09 24.53 8.71
C ASN A 821 -31.67 24.50 8.16
N ILE A 822 -31.34 25.43 7.28
CA ILE A 822 -29.98 25.72 6.82
C ILE A 822 -29.44 27.00 7.43
N TYR A 823 -28.12 27.10 7.49
CA TYR A 823 -27.39 28.27 7.97
C TYR A 823 -25.96 28.29 7.41
N ILE A 824 -25.31 29.45 7.44
CA ILE A 824 -23.87 29.53 7.15
C ILE A 824 -23.11 29.01 8.38
N PRO A 825 -22.23 28.01 8.23
CA PRO A 825 -21.65 27.29 9.37
C PRO A 825 -20.78 28.19 10.24
N ASN A 826 -19.85 28.93 9.65
CA ASN A 826 -18.79 29.58 10.40
C ASN A 826 -18.33 30.89 9.75
N LYS A 827 -17.45 31.64 10.44
CA LYS A 827 -16.98 32.96 9.98
C LYS A 827 -16.14 32.90 8.70
N GLU A 828 -15.46 31.78 8.49
CA GLU A 828 -14.66 31.57 7.28
C GLU A 828 -15.55 31.51 6.03
N ILE A 829 -16.70 30.82 6.13
CA ILE A 829 -17.66 30.75 5.03
C ILE A 829 -18.44 32.07 4.88
N ILE A 830 -18.77 32.77 5.96
CA ILE A 830 -19.38 34.12 5.87
C ILE A 830 -18.50 35.04 5.01
N LYS A 831 -17.19 35.06 5.26
CA LYS A 831 -16.24 35.84 4.47
C LYS A 831 -16.22 35.44 2.99
N GLU A 832 -16.43 34.17 2.68
CA GLU A 832 -16.51 33.73 1.29
C GLU A 832 -17.75 34.29 0.59
N PHE A 833 -18.90 34.31 1.26
CA PHE A 833 -20.10 34.96 0.74
C PHE A 833 -19.92 36.48 0.62
N GLU A 834 -19.24 37.15 1.56
CA GLU A 834 -18.87 38.58 1.46
C GLU A 834 -18.03 38.85 0.20
N ILE A 835 -16.94 38.11 0.00
CA ILE A 835 -16.05 38.26 -1.17
C ILE A 835 -16.80 38.05 -2.49
N VAL A 836 -17.73 37.09 -2.55
CA VAL A 836 -18.53 36.81 -3.75
C VAL A 836 -19.53 37.93 -4.03
N THR A 837 -20.16 38.49 -2.99
CA THR A 837 -21.19 39.52 -3.12
C THR A 837 -20.61 40.92 -3.33
N GLU A 838 -19.36 41.18 -2.93
CA GLU A 838 -18.66 42.46 -3.17
C GLU A 838 -18.34 42.74 -4.64
N ARG A 839 -18.26 41.70 -5.50
CA ARG A 839 -17.76 41.85 -6.89
C ARG A 839 -18.75 42.45 -7.90
N ASP A 840 -20.05 42.50 -7.61
CA ASP A 840 -21.04 43.15 -8.50
C ASP A 840 -22.27 43.66 -7.73
N LYS A 841 -22.50 44.99 -7.73
CA LYS A 841 -23.76 45.69 -7.34
C LYS A 841 -24.32 45.56 -5.91
N TYR A 842 -23.66 44.91 -4.94
CA TYR A 842 -24.12 44.90 -3.53
C TYR A 842 -23.45 45.93 -2.61
N GLU A 843 -22.50 46.71 -3.11
CA GLU A 843 -21.73 47.71 -2.36
C GLU A 843 -22.63 48.72 -1.62
N ALA A 844 -23.76 49.10 -2.23
CA ALA A 844 -24.74 50.01 -1.63
C ALA A 844 -25.51 49.39 -0.45
N ILE A 845 -25.82 48.10 -0.52
CA ILE A 845 -26.55 47.38 0.55
C ILE A 845 -25.62 47.07 1.72
N PHE A 846 -24.36 46.68 1.44
CA PHE A 846 -23.36 46.44 2.49
C PHE A 846 -22.88 47.71 3.20
N LYS A 847 -22.82 48.85 2.50
CA LYS A 847 -22.61 50.17 3.16
C LYS A 847 -23.68 50.45 4.20
N ILE A 848 -24.95 50.20 3.86
CA ILE A 848 -26.09 50.42 4.76
C ILE A 848 -26.05 49.46 5.96
N ILE A 849 -25.67 48.20 5.75
CA ILE A 849 -25.54 47.20 6.84
C ILE A 849 -24.37 47.55 7.78
N ASN A 850 -23.21 47.92 7.25
CA ASN A 850 -22.04 48.30 8.05
C ASN A 850 -22.26 49.61 8.85
N GLU A 851 -22.99 50.58 8.28
CA GLU A 851 -23.43 51.77 9.01
C GLU A 851 -24.42 51.43 10.13
N SER A 852 -25.28 50.42 9.92
CA SER A 852 -26.25 49.97 10.92
C SER A 852 -25.61 49.27 12.14
N GLU A 853 -24.57 48.45 11.95
CA GLU A 853 -23.84 47.83 13.07
C GLU A 853 -23.08 48.86 13.90
N LYS A 854 -22.42 49.84 13.26
CA LYS A 854 -21.78 50.97 13.96
C LYS A 854 -22.77 51.72 14.85
N HIS A 855 -23.95 52.06 14.33
CA HIS A 855 -24.98 52.75 15.11
C HIS A 855 -25.65 51.88 16.18
N ARG A 856 -25.77 50.56 15.97
CA ARG A 856 -26.31 49.62 16.97
C ARG A 856 -25.36 49.46 18.16
N ILE A 857 -24.06 49.53 17.93
CA ILE A 857 -23.02 49.52 18.97
C ILE A 857 -22.99 50.86 19.72
N GLU A 858 -23.16 52.00 19.04
CA GLU A 858 -23.24 53.33 19.68
C GLU A 858 -24.49 53.50 20.56
N LYS A 859 -25.65 52.95 20.16
CA LYS A 859 -26.90 53.07 20.93
C LYS A 859 -26.96 52.24 22.21
N LYS A 860 -26.10 51.22 22.41
CA LYS A 860 -25.99 50.56 23.72
C LYS A 860 -25.55 51.52 24.84
N LYS A 861 -25.01 52.71 24.51
CA LYS A 861 -24.66 53.76 25.48
C LYS A 861 -25.79 54.75 25.81
N TYR A 862 -26.92 54.78 25.08
CA TYR A 862 -27.97 55.79 25.26
C TYR A 862 -29.38 55.17 25.33
N ASN A 863 -29.71 54.48 26.43
CA ASN A 863 -31.06 54.00 26.72
C ASN A 863 -31.79 54.95 27.70
N LYS A 864 -32.23 56.14 27.25
CA LYS A 864 -33.07 57.01 28.12
C LYS A 864 -34.18 57.85 27.48
N VAL A 865 -34.41 57.84 26.16
CA VAL A 865 -35.52 58.62 25.57
C VAL A 865 -36.18 57.82 24.44
N TYR A 866 -37.41 57.34 24.63
CA TYR A 866 -38.19 56.58 23.64
C TYR A 866 -39.37 57.40 23.05
N ASN A 867 -39.56 58.65 23.52
CA ASN A 867 -40.80 59.41 23.33
C ASN A 867 -40.55 60.76 22.61
N ASP A 868 -39.81 60.74 21.51
CA ASP A 868 -39.57 61.91 20.65
C ASP A 868 -39.87 61.53 19.18
N GLU A 869 -40.45 62.45 18.42
CA GLU A 869 -40.94 62.23 17.04
C GLU A 869 -39.79 61.85 16.10
N ASN A 870 -38.63 62.51 16.24
CA ASN A 870 -37.41 62.15 15.51
C ASN A 870 -36.91 60.75 15.90
N THR A 871 -37.06 60.37 17.17
CA THR A 871 -36.64 59.05 17.66
C THR A 871 -37.56 57.94 17.13
N LEU A 872 -38.86 58.21 16.98
CA LEU A 872 -39.81 57.25 16.42
C LEU A 872 -39.71 57.18 14.89
N GLN A 873 -39.56 58.31 14.19
CA GLN A 873 -39.31 58.35 12.75
C GLN A 873 -38.00 57.60 12.43
N THR A 874 -36.94 57.81 13.22
CA THR A 874 -35.69 57.05 13.14
C THR A 874 -35.89 55.58 13.48
N SER A 875 -36.76 55.24 14.44
CA SER A 875 -37.06 53.84 14.79
C SER A 875 -37.86 53.13 13.71
N ILE A 876 -38.76 53.83 13.01
CA ILE A 876 -39.52 53.31 11.86
C ILE A 876 -38.59 53.19 10.65
N ILE A 877 -37.76 54.18 10.34
CA ILE A 877 -36.74 54.07 9.29
C ILE A 877 -35.81 52.89 9.57
N ASN A 878 -35.40 52.68 10.83
CA ASN A 878 -34.57 51.53 11.24
C ASN A 878 -35.32 50.19 11.18
N ALA A 879 -36.59 50.14 11.60
CA ALA A 879 -37.43 48.94 11.51
C ALA A 879 -37.73 48.55 10.06
N TYR A 880 -37.74 49.52 9.14
CA TYR A 880 -37.95 49.33 7.70
C TYR A 880 -36.65 49.53 6.88
N ILE A 881 -35.46 49.34 7.47
CA ILE A 881 -34.18 49.35 6.71
C ILE A 881 -34.23 48.34 5.55
N PHE A 882 -34.83 47.17 5.77
CA PHE A 882 -35.03 46.15 4.74
C PHE A 882 -35.97 46.63 3.60
N ALA A 883 -36.84 47.61 3.86
CA ALA A 883 -37.67 48.21 2.83
C ALA A 883 -36.85 49.02 1.83
N ARG A 884 -35.62 49.48 2.16
CA ARG A 884 -34.72 50.15 1.20
C ARG A 884 -34.26 49.26 0.05
N VAL A 885 -34.37 47.94 0.20
CA VAL A 885 -34.16 46.96 -0.88
C VAL A 885 -35.24 47.08 -1.96
N TYR A 886 -36.45 47.50 -1.58
CA TYR A 886 -37.61 47.52 -2.45
C TYR A 886 -38.16 48.92 -2.72
N TYR A 887 -37.74 49.92 -1.93
CA TYR A 887 -38.30 51.26 -1.91
C TYR A 887 -37.20 52.32 -1.73
N THR A 888 -37.26 53.38 -2.53
CA THR A 888 -36.63 54.66 -2.22
C THR A 888 -37.45 55.32 -1.10
N ILE A 889 -36.85 55.41 0.09
CA ILE A 889 -37.49 56.01 1.28
C ILE A 889 -37.08 57.48 1.34
N ILE A 890 -38.06 58.39 1.33
CA ILE A 890 -37.83 59.83 1.41
C ILE A 890 -38.55 60.37 2.65
N PRO A 891 -37.84 60.80 3.70
CA PRO A 891 -38.45 61.47 4.85
C PRO A 891 -38.81 62.92 4.52
N GLU A 892 -39.76 63.50 5.26
CA GLU A 892 -40.12 64.93 5.21
C GLU A 892 -40.40 65.45 3.80
N VAL A 893 -41.28 64.78 3.07
CA VAL A 893 -41.58 65.16 1.69
C VAL A 893 -42.53 66.34 1.67
N ASP A 894 -42.03 67.49 1.21
CA ASP A 894 -42.86 68.66 0.93
C ASP A 894 -43.84 68.38 -0.22
N SER A 895 -45.11 68.74 -0.07
CA SER A 895 -46.12 68.71 -1.13
C SER A 895 -46.52 70.11 -1.64
N GLY A 896 -45.95 71.17 -1.08
CA GLY A 896 -46.37 72.57 -1.27
C GLY A 896 -47.54 73.00 -0.37
N LYS A 897 -48.20 72.06 0.32
CA LYS A 897 -49.27 72.31 1.30
C LYS A 897 -48.94 71.72 2.69
N GLY A 898 -47.69 71.33 2.91
CA GLY A 898 -47.16 70.73 4.13
C GLY A 898 -46.20 69.58 3.83
N TYR A 899 -45.60 69.03 4.89
CA TYR A 899 -44.63 67.93 4.81
C TYR A 899 -45.28 66.61 5.25
N ALA A 900 -45.07 65.56 4.46
CA ALA A 900 -45.41 64.19 4.83
C ALA A 900 -44.23 63.52 5.53
N ASP A 901 -44.48 62.72 6.56
CA ASP A 901 -43.41 62.19 7.41
C ASP A 901 -42.46 61.25 6.65
N VAL A 902 -43.00 60.29 5.87
CA VAL A 902 -42.19 59.38 5.04
C VAL A 902 -42.92 58.94 3.77
N PHE A 903 -42.26 59.02 2.62
CA PHE A 903 -42.67 58.35 1.38
C PHE A 903 -41.85 57.08 1.15
N PHE A 904 -42.50 56.02 0.66
CA PHE A 904 -41.88 54.80 0.16
C PHE A 904 -42.22 54.68 -1.33
N ILE A 905 -41.24 54.94 -2.20
CA ILE A 905 -41.38 54.87 -3.65
C ILE A 905 -40.78 53.55 -4.13
N PRO A 906 -41.56 52.63 -4.75
CA PRO A 906 -41.08 51.30 -5.08
C PRO A 906 -40.02 51.38 -6.19
N ILE A 907 -38.95 50.60 -6.05
CA ILE A 907 -37.91 50.44 -7.08
C ILE A 907 -38.42 49.55 -8.23
N TYR A 908 -39.33 48.62 -7.92
CA TYR A 908 -39.95 47.69 -8.86
C TYR A 908 -41.46 47.93 -8.95
N ASN A 909 -42.01 47.99 -10.18
CA ASN A 909 -43.42 48.36 -10.43
C ASN A 909 -44.48 47.37 -9.89
N ASN A 910 -44.07 46.20 -9.39
CA ASN A 910 -44.97 45.18 -8.83
C ASN A 910 -45.32 45.41 -7.35
N LYS A 911 -44.80 46.47 -6.71
CA LYS A 911 -45.09 46.81 -5.31
C LYS A 911 -45.82 48.16 -5.19
N PRO A 912 -46.71 48.35 -4.19
CA PRO A 912 -47.44 49.59 -4.03
C PRO A 912 -46.55 50.69 -3.47
N ALA A 913 -46.67 51.93 -3.98
CA ALA A 913 -46.10 53.10 -3.32
C ALA A 913 -46.84 53.38 -2.01
N MET A 914 -46.16 53.94 -1.01
CA MET A 914 -46.76 54.21 0.30
C MET A 914 -46.44 55.61 0.80
N ILE A 915 -47.43 56.28 1.37
CA ILE A 915 -47.28 57.55 2.09
C ILE A 915 -47.61 57.27 3.56
N VAL A 916 -46.66 57.51 4.46
CA VAL A 916 -46.80 57.26 5.89
C VAL A 916 -46.83 58.59 6.65
N GLU A 917 -47.85 58.75 7.49
CA GLU A 917 -48.02 59.90 8.40
C GLU A 917 -48.13 59.42 9.86
N LEU A 918 -47.28 59.97 10.71
CA LEU A 918 -47.21 59.72 12.14
C LEU A 918 -48.06 60.75 12.89
N LYS A 919 -48.77 60.28 13.91
CA LYS A 919 -49.57 61.14 14.80
C LYS A 919 -49.38 60.78 16.24
N TYR A 920 -49.24 61.82 17.07
CA TYR A 920 -49.14 61.72 18.51
C TYR A 920 -50.52 61.93 19.17
N ASN A 921 -50.91 61.05 20.10
CA ASN A 921 -52.13 61.14 20.93
C ASN A 921 -53.40 61.53 20.17
N LYS A 922 -53.54 61.06 18.93
CA LYS A 922 -54.70 61.30 18.07
C LYS A 922 -55.31 59.96 17.63
N THR A 923 -56.20 59.98 16.65
CA THR A 923 -56.70 58.75 16.02
C THR A 923 -56.06 58.56 14.65
N THR A 924 -55.86 57.32 14.22
CA THR A 924 -55.32 56.98 12.89
C THR A 924 -56.12 57.60 11.73
N ASN A 925 -57.41 57.86 11.93
CA ASN A 925 -58.26 58.59 10.98
C ASN A 925 -57.82 60.05 10.77
N THR A 926 -57.19 60.70 11.76
CA THR A 926 -56.70 62.08 11.61
C THR A 926 -55.49 62.17 10.68
N GLY A 927 -54.57 61.19 10.73
CA GLY A 927 -53.42 61.16 9.83
C GLY A 927 -53.82 60.85 8.39
N ILE A 928 -54.71 59.89 8.15
CA ILE A 928 -55.25 59.63 6.80
C ILE A 928 -55.96 60.86 6.23
N LYS A 929 -56.76 61.58 7.04
CA LYS A 929 -57.38 62.85 6.64
C LYS A 929 -56.34 63.91 6.29
N GLN A 930 -55.24 64.00 7.03
CA GLN A 930 -54.16 64.94 6.71
C GLN A 930 -53.52 64.62 5.36
N ILE A 931 -53.18 63.35 5.10
CA ILE A 931 -52.59 62.91 3.83
C ILE A 931 -53.47 63.34 2.65
N LYS A 932 -54.80 63.16 2.77
CA LYS A 932 -55.78 63.54 1.74
C LYS A 932 -55.95 65.06 1.62
N ASN A 933 -56.15 65.77 2.73
CA ASN A 933 -56.41 67.22 2.73
C ASN A 933 -55.21 68.04 2.23
N ARG A 934 -53.98 67.60 2.57
CA ARG A 934 -52.73 68.23 2.10
C ARG A 934 -52.27 67.71 0.74
N ASN A 935 -53.06 66.83 0.12
CA ASN A 935 -52.88 66.31 -1.22
C ASN A 935 -51.49 65.72 -1.49
N TYR A 936 -50.92 65.01 -0.51
CA TYR A 936 -49.64 64.33 -0.67
C TYR A 936 -49.61 63.32 -1.85
N PRO A 937 -50.70 62.58 -2.15
CA PRO A 937 -50.75 61.70 -3.32
C PRO A 937 -50.45 62.35 -4.67
N ALA A 938 -50.59 63.68 -4.80
CA ALA A 938 -50.28 64.39 -6.06
C ALA A 938 -48.81 64.27 -6.47
N ARG A 939 -47.88 64.17 -5.51
CA ARG A 939 -46.44 63.99 -5.78
C ARG A 939 -46.09 62.58 -6.30
N LEU A 940 -47.01 61.60 -6.15
CA LEU A 940 -46.86 60.22 -6.61
C LEU A 940 -47.89 59.88 -7.70
N GLN A 941 -48.12 60.81 -8.63
CA GLN A 941 -49.15 60.70 -9.67
C GLN A 941 -48.99 59.45 -10.56
N ASN A 942 -47.76 59.00 -10.78
CA ASN A 942 -47.45 57.81 -11.57
C ASN A 942 -47.81 56.47 -10.86
N TYR A 943 -48.17 56.52 -9.57
CA TYR A 943 -48.46 55.33 -8.76
C TYR A 943 -49.91 55.28 -8.27
N LYS A 944 -50.81 56.15 -8.78
CA LYS A 944 -52.20 56.30 -8.28
C LYS A 944 -52.99 54.99 -8.23
N ASP A 945 -52.79 54.08 -9.19
CA ASP A 945 -53.49 52.80 -9.26
C ASP A 945 -52.98 51.76 -8.23
N ASN A 946 -51.83 52.04 -7.62
CA ASN A 946 -51.14 51.17 -6.67
C ASN A 946 -50.47 51.99 -5.54
N LEU A 947 -51.22 52.90 -4.92
CA LEU A 947 -50.76 53.77 -3.82
C LEU A 947 -51.51 53.46 -2.51
N LEU A 948 -50.77 53.32 -1.41
CA LEU A 948 -51.28 53.13 -0.05
C LEU A 948 -51.02 54.37 0.81
N LEU A 949 -52.04 54.77 1.57
CA LEU A 949 -51.96 55.81 2.57
C LEU A 949 -51.96 55.15 3.94
N ILE A 950 -50.96 55.43 4.76
CA ILE A 950 -50.74 54.78 6.04
C ILE A 950 -50.67 55.84 7.11
N SER A 951 -51.48 55.70 8.17
CA SER A 951 -51.34 56.52 9.37
C SER A 951 -51.02 55.65 10.57
N ILE A 952 -49.97 56.02 11.29
CA ILE A 952 -49.55 55.34 12.52
C ILE A 952 -49.72 56.33 13.67
N ASN A 953 -50.50 55.93 14.67
CA ASN A 953 -50.70 56.70 15.88
C ASN A 953 -50.06 56.01 17.09
N TYR A 954 -49.45 56.81 17.96
CA TYR A 954 -48.74 56.34 19.14
C TYR A 954 -49.00 57.23 20.37
N ASP A 955 -48.89 56.60 21.54
CA ASP A 955 -49.05 57.24 22.85
C ASP A 955 -47.67 57.49 23.47
N ASN A 956 -47.36 58.75 23.78
CA ASN A 956 -46.07 59.19 24.35
C ASN A 956 -46.13 59.36 25.89
N GLU A 957 -47.30 59.25 26.50
CA GLU A 957 -47.50 59.36 27.95
C GLU A 957 -47.64 57.97 28.61
N ALA A 958 -47.75 56.91 27.80
CA ALA A 958 -47.79 55.53 28.26
C ALA A 958 -46.55 55.20 29.12
N LYS A 959 -46.77 54.95 30.41
CA LYS A 959 -45.72 54.53 31.34
C LYS A 959 -45.26 53.11 31.01
N ASN A 960 -43.98 52.82 31.28
CA ASN A 960 -43.25 51.57 31.03
C ASN A 960 -43.86 50.29 31.62
N TYR A 961 -44.84 50.41 32.51
CA TYR A 961 -45.58 49.30 33.12
C TYR A 961 -47.02 49.15 32.59
N SER A 962 -47.46 50.01 31.66
CA SER A 962 -48.82 49.94 31.09
C SER A 962 -48.89 48.96 29.92
N LYS A 963 -50.05 48.32 29.73
CA LYS A 963 -50.32 47.42 28.61
C LYS A 963 -50.21 48.10 27.23
N ASN A 964 -50.27 49.44 27.21
CA ASN A 964 -50.16 50.27 26.02
C ASN A 964 -48.73 50.80 25.78
N PHE A 965 -47.77 50.46 26.65
CA PHE A 965 -46.38 50.83 26.46
C PHE A 965 -45.81 50.14 25.23
N LYS A 966 -45.32 50.92 24.25
CA LYS A 966 -44.87 50.46 22.92
C LYS A 966 -45.97 49.83 22.04
N HIS A 967 -47.24 50.16 22.27
CA HIS A 967 -48.32 49.80 21.33
C HIS A 967 -48.61 50.94 20.36
N HIS A 968 -48.74 50.59 19.08
CA HIS A 968 -49.09 51.51 18.00
C HIS A 968 -50.40 51.06 17.36
N THR A 969 -51.28 52.01 17.08
CA THR A 969 -52.47 51.77 16.25
C THR A 969 -52.18 52.26 14.84
N TYR A 970 -52.56 51.50 13.81
CA TYR A 970 -52.36 51.90 12.42
C TYR A 970 -53.66 51.85 11.63
N ASN A 971 -53.73 52.64 10.56
CA ASN A 971 -54.77 52.56 9.54
C ASN A 971 -54.11 52.62 8.16
N ILE A 972 -54.55 51.76 7.24
CA ILE A 972 -54.04 51.66 5.87
C ILE A 972 -55.23 51.78 4.92
N GLU A 973 -55.16 52.73 3.98
CA GLU A 973 -56.19 52.95 2.97
C GLU A 973 -55.57 52.93 1.57
N LYS A 974 -56.20 52.24 0.61
CA LYS A 974 -55.79 52.33 -0.80
C LYS A 974 -56.28 53.64 -1.40
N TYR A 975 -55.41 54.38 -2.09
CA TYR A 975 -55.78 55.63 -2.73
C TYR A 975 -56.72 55.37 -3.92
N ASN A 976 -57.91 55.98 -3.89
CA ASN A 976 -58.88 55.97 -4.98
C ASN A 976 -59.26 57.41 -5.32
N GLU A 977 -59.03 57.82 -6.57
CA GLU A 977 -59.20 59.21 -7.02
C GLU A 977 -60.67 59.70 -6.98
N ASN A 978 -61.62 58.76 -7.00
CA ASN A 978 -63.06 59.06 -7.07
C ASN A 978 -63.70 59.58 -5.77
N ASN A 979 -63.00 59.55 -4.63
CA ASN A 979 -63.58 59.96 -3.34
C ASN A 979 -63.37 61.45 -2.97
N ASN A 980 -62.59 62.22 -3.74
CA ASN A 980 -62.29 63.64 -3.44
C ASN A 980 -63.05 64.67 -4.29
N LYS A 981 -63.99 64.25 -5.15
CA LYS A 981 -64.81 65.17 -5.97
C LYS A 981 -66.17 65.56 -5.35
N ILE A 982 -66.51 65.10 -4.15
CA ILE A 982 -67.76 65.47 -3.46
C ILE A 982 -67.44 66.26 -2.20
N LYS A 983 -67.17 67.56 -2.37
CA LYS A 983 -67.40 68.68 -1.44
C LYS A 983 -66.45 69.83 -1.81
N ASN A 984 -66.91 70.66 -2.72
CA ASN A 984 -66.80 72.12 -2.66
C ASN A 984 -67.76 72.65 -3.73
N LYS A 985 -68.85 73.26 -3.26
CA LYS A 985 -69.65 74.18 -4.05
C LYS A 985 -68.97 75.54 -3.99
#